data_AF-A0AAD4HSF6-F1
#
_entry.id   AF-A0AAD4HSF6-F1
#
_cell.length_a   1.000
_cell.length_b   1.000
_cell.length_c   1.000
_cell.angle_alpha   90.00
_cell.angle_beta   90.00
_cell.angle_gamma   90.00
#
_symmetry.space_group_name_H-M   'P 1'
#
loop_
_entity.id
_entity.type
_entity.pdbx_description
1 polymer ?
#
loop_
_entity_poly.entity_id
_entity_poly.type
_entity_poly.pdbx_seq_one_letter_code
_entity_poly.pdbx_strand_id
1 'polypeptide(L)'
;MGRYHTKSGSIYGFQRPNTFEHMKAHDYESAREHNVYYPFSGREEWELAKFLIKNLNQGQISRFLKLLWVKTRQQPTFKTAPQLLTFMDALPKGPQWRCTTIETDGYVTTHPVHLIWRDALEVTKHIFGNPIFANDMEFDPYEIFVDGEREYGEWMSSSRAHDIQACIIFYDELPRGATIVPIVLASDKTPVTRHTGGLEMHPTFLTIANIQSDIRMKATAHAWSCIAYMPIPQFICNPEFSSLLQARVWHRCMDIVCMNLKEAAAVGASMVDPLGLLRYGFTPLRIDPWKVQEFQEAAKASHLSGVQLPFWRDWRFADPAIFLAPELLHTCHKFFFDHILKWCKEVVGADELDTRFRSQHKRIGTRHFGQGVSHVSQMTGREHRDIQRTIVPTIAGVVDPDFVRAVRAMVDFIYKAQAPTFTPTSIADMTSSLQEFHEFKHTILRAEARRGTSGPIEHFEIPKLELLASFARAIPQLGSIIQFTADVSERMLITQCKNPFERTSHQRATFTQQVVRLLDREETARQFDLYALLRSNDMSLNNLIVNEFDEVVDMDPMLGWIMRVAPEELSRFQGPRPICNHFLKGLLSEDSRVAFHITVSSDHTNKTAPFLARLYQLPDFPLTLRSFIESVNPTLATRFQNQLLNVWNKFRIQLHSMLRPRLVMPSQQVQAYPPSTNYPRGNCDAVLLQMHSEDAIVAQVRMVFGLSKKGPPLPAELDQIFLYVQLFEVVARPQDDVGVMMFRVKRRFVTGPDGTQVRVGMIIPLLDVTHAIELIPVYRDRANRAVDSSTCLESYDTFYLNNFSDKEWYHTLHTDFM
;
A
#
# COMPACT_ATOMS: atom_id res chain seq x y z
N MET A 1 8.51 26.50 -0.63
CA MET A 1 8.00 27.51 0.34
C MET A 1 6.49 27.33 0.46
N GLY A 2 5.97 26.98 1.64
CA GLY A 2 4.54 26.69 1.85
C GLY A 2 3.73 27.95 2.18
N ARG A 3 2.57 28.15 1.55
CA ARG A 3 1.63 29.24 1.87
C ARG A 3 0.29 28.66 2.33
N TYR A 4 -0.13 28.96 3.56
CA TYR A 4 -1.44 28.57 4.08
C TYR A 4 -2.52 29.60 3.74
N HIS A 5 -3.77 29.14 3.61
CA HIS A 5 -4.89 30.02 3.36
C HIS A 5 -5.20 30.93 4.57
N THR A 6 -5.34 32.23 4.36
CA THR A 6 -5.38 33.24 5.47
C THR A 6 -6.70 33.29 6.25
N LYS A 7 -7.75 32.59 5.78
CA LYS A 7 -9.10 32.58 6.39
C LYS A 7 -9.54 31.22 6.94
N SER A 8 -8.67 30.21 7.01
CA SER A 8 -9.03 28.85 7.47
C SER A 8 -8.74 28.60 8.94
N GLY A 9 -9.30 27.50 9.47
CA GLY A 9 -8.70 26.78 10.61
C GLY A 9 -8.73 27.47 11.96
N SER A 10 -9.63 28.44 12.19
CA SER A 10 -9.73 29.13 13.49
C SER A 10 -10.17 28.19 14.61
N ILE A 11 -9.68 28.47 15.81
CA ILE A 11 -10.02 27.77 17.04
C ILE A 11 -11.09 28.59 17.78
N TYR A 12 -12.23 27.96 18.08
CA TYR A 12 -13.38 28.62 18.71
C TYR A 12 -13.53 28.26 20.20
N GLY A 13 -12.68 27.36 20.71
CA GLY A 13 -12.68 26.94 22.10
C GLY A 13 -11.54 25.98 22.39
N PHE A 14 -11.17 25.88 23.66
CA PHE A 14 -10.03 25.09 24.14
C PHE A 14 -10.51 24.07 25.18
N GLN A 15 -9.71 23.02 25.40
CA GLN A 15 -9.91 22.02 26.47
C GLN A 15 -11.28 21.33 26.43
N ARG A 16 -11.80 21.04 25.24
CA ARG A 16 -12.97 20.18 25.07
C ARG A 16 -12.53 18.71 25.04
N PRO A 17 -13.30 17.78 25.64
CA PRO A 17 -12.93 16.37 25.62
C PRO A 17 -12.76 15.85 24.19
N ASN A 18 -11.57 15.34 23.87
CA ASN A 18 -11.34 14.58 22.64
C ASN A 18 -12.02 13.18 22.71
N THR A 19 -11.85 12.35 21.68
CA THR A 19 -12.49 11.02 21.60
C THR A 19 -12.21 10.13 22.82
N PHE A 20 -10.97 10.08 23.32
CA PHE A 20 -10.63 9.26 24.48
C PHE A 20 -10.95 9.94 25.81
N GLU A 21 -10.90 11.26 25.88
CA GLU A 21 -11.35 12.00 27.07
C GLU A 21 -12.88 11.87 27.27
N HIS A 22 -13.66 11.84 26.19
CA HIS A 22 -15.08 11.50 26.26
C HIS A 22 -15.34 10.11 26.85
N MET A 23 -14.45 9.14 26.60
CA MET A 23 -14.54 7.81 27.22
C MET A 23 -14.24 7.81 28.72
N LYS A 24 -13.41 8.76 29.18
CA LYS A 24 -13.12 8.96 30.60
C LYS A 24 -14.36 9.45 31.35
N ALA A 25 -15.08 10.43 30.81
CA ALA A 25 -16.27 11.06 31.40
C ALA A 25 -17.54 10.16 31.40
N HIS A 26 -17.38 8.84 31.38
CA HIS A 26 -18.46 7.86 31.31
C HIS A 26 -19.06 7.56 32.69
N ASP A 27 -20.28 7.01 32.74
CA ASP A 27 -21.03 6.64 33.95
C ASP A 27 -20.28 5.83 35.03
N TYR A 28 -19.13 5.24 34.70
CA TYR A 28 -18.29 4.44 35.61
C TYR A 28 -16.92 5.06 35.86
N GLU A 29 -16.75 6.37 35.63
CA GLU A 29 -15.49 7.10 35.81
C GLU A 29 -14.87 6.86 37.19
N SER A 30 -15.65 7.07 38.26
CA SER A 30 -15.19 6.88 39.65
C SER A 30 -14.75 5.45 39.97
N ALA A 31 -15.42 4.45 39.39
CA ALA A 31 -15.00 3.05 39.50
C ALA A 31 -13.70 2.79 38.72
N ARG A 32 -13.52 3.47 37.58
CA ARG A 32 -12.33 3.38 36.71
C ARG A 32 -11.11 4.15 37.22
N GLU A 33 -11.27 5.05 38.19
CA GLU A 33 -10.15 5.62 38.94
C GLU A 33 -9.40 4.56 39.75
N HIS A 34 -10.14 3.61 40.33
CA HIS A 34 -9.57 2.55 41.17
C HIS A 34 -9.26 1.28 40.39
N ASN A 35 -10.04 1.01 39.33
CA ASN A 35 -9.86 -0.13 38.45
C ASN A 35 -10.20 0.25 37.01
N VAL A 36 -9.17 0.56 36.23
CA VAL A 36 -9.27 0.96 34.82
C VAL A 36 -10.11 0.00 33.98
N TYR A 37 -10.10 -1.30 34.32
CA TYR A 37 -10.80 -2.36 33.59
C TYR A 37 -12.26 -2.56 34.05
N TYR A 38 -12.78 -1.76 34.98
CA TYR A 38 -14.18 -1.87 35.43
C TYR A 38 -15.17 -1.82 34.25
N PRO A 39 -16.14 -2.76 34.16
CA PRO A 39 -16.68 -3.62 35.22
C PRO A 39 -15.94 -4.95 35.48
N PHE A 40 -14.87 -5.25 34.75
CA PHE A 40 -14.03 -6.42 35.00
C PHE A 40 -13.13 -6.19 36.22
N SER A 41 -12.75 -7.25 36.93
CA SER A 41 -11.88 -7.18 38.11
C SER A 41 -10.44 -6.71 37.82
N GLY A 42 -10.00 -6.79 36.57
CA GLY A 42 -8.68 -6.35 36.14
C GLY A 42 -8.35 -6.78 34.71
N ARG A 43 -7.09 -6.55 34.31
CA ARG A 43 -6.60 -6.82 32.94
C ARG A 43 -6.76 -8.28 32.51
N GLU A 44 -6.41 -9.24 33.37
CA GLU A 44 -6.48 -10.66 33.05
C GLU A 44 -7.91 -11.12 32.74
N GLU A 45 -8.87 -10.63 33.53
CA GLU A 45 -10.28 -10.93 33.31
C GLU A 45 -10.81 -10.27 32.03
N TRP A 46 -10.36 -9.05 31.73
CA TRP A 46 -10.69 -8.38 30.47
C TRP A 46 -10.14 -9.14 29.25
N GLU A 47 -8.90 -9.63 29.30
CA GLU A 47 -8.33 -10.45 28.22
C GLU A 47 -9.13 -11.74 28.00
N LEU A 48 -9.58 -12.39 29.08
CA LEU A 48 -10.48 -13.55 29.02
C LEU A 48 -11.84 -13.16 28.41
N ALA A 49 -12.47 -12.10 28.89
CA ALA A 49 -13.76 -11.61 28.39
C ALA A 49 -13.72 -11.35 26.88
N LYS A 50 -12.69 -10.62 26.43
CA LYS A 50 -12.44 -10.31 25.03
C LYS A 50 -12.25 -11.58 24.19
N PHE A 51 -11.44 -12.53 24.67
CA PHE A 51 -11.25 -13.82 23.98
C PHE A 51 -12.57 -14.58 23.83
N LEU A 52 -13.35 -14.70 24.92
CA LEU A 52 -14.62 -15.42 24.92
C LEU A 52 -15.63 -14.79 23.96
N ILE A 53 -15.79 -13.47 24.01
CA ILE A 53 -16.74 -12.78 23.13
C ILE A 53 -16.30 -12.91 21.68
N LYS A 54 -15.02 -12.69 21.36
CA LYS A 54 -14.53 -12.68 19.98
C LYS A 54 -14.60 -14.06 19.32
N ASN A 55 -14.43 -15.14 20.08
CA ASN A 55 -14.26 -16.47 19.50
C ASN A 55 -15.44 -17.42 19.72
N LEU A 56 -16.33 -17.14 20.68
CA LEU A 56 -17.39 -18.07 21.08
C LEU A 56 -18.78 -17.43 21.03
N ASN A 57 -19.79 -18.23 20.68
CA ASN A 57 -21.19 -17.83 20.83
C ASN A 57 -21.68 -17.98 22.28
N GLN A 58 -22.84 -17.38 22.62
CA GLN A 58 -23.35 -17.39 24.01
C GLN A 58 -23.53 -18.79 24.60
N GLY A 59 -23.91 -19.78 23.78
CA GLY A 59 -24.04 -21.17 24.21
C GLY A 59 -22.69 -21.81 24.53
N GLN A 60 -21.67 -21.54 23.71
CA GLN A 60 -20.29 -21.96 23.95
C GLN A 60 -19.68 -21.27 25.18
N ILE A 61 -19.90 -19.96 25.37
CA ILE A 61 -19.48 -19.22 26.57
C ILE A 61 -20.14 -19.83 27.82
N SER A 62 -21.44 -20.10 27.77
CA SER A 62 -22.17 -20.71 28.89
C SER A 62 -21.63 -22.11 29.24
N ARG A 63 -21.16 -22.86 28.24
CA ARG A 63 -20.51 -24.17 28.44
C ARG A 63 -19.12 -24.02 29.03
N PHE A 64 -18.34 -23.06 28.53
CA PHE A 64 -17.01 -22.72 29.04
C PHE A 64 -17.07 -22.36 30.54
N LEU A 65 -17.99 -21.47 30.93
CA LEU A 65 -18.18 -21.05 32.31
C LEU A 65 -18.61 -22.18 33.25
N LYS A 66 -19.17 -23.28 32.71
CA LYS A 66 -19.57 -24.47 33.47
C LYS A 66 -18.45 -25.51 33.65
N LEU A 67 -17.33 -25.38 32.94
CA LEU A 67 -16.21 -26.31 33.02
C LEU A 67 -15.72 -26.42 34.46
N LEU A 68 -15.41 -27.64 34.92
CA LEU A 68 -14.91 -27.86 36.28
C LEU A 68 -13.65 -27.03 36.55
N TRP A 69 -12.76 -26.94 35.56
CA TRP A 69 -11.55 -26.11 35.62
C TRP A 69 -11.81 -24.62 35.93
N VAL A 70 -12.89 -24.06 35.37
CA VAL A 70 -13.29 -22.66 35.61
C VAL A 70 -13.94 -22.54 36.99
N LYS A 71 -14.74 -23.53 37.39
CA LYS A 71 -15.43 -23.53 38.68
C LYS A 71 -14.50 -23.70 39.88
N THR A 72 -13.40 -24.45 39.74
CA THR A 72 -12.46 -24.77 40.83
C THR A 72 -11.31 -23.77 40.99
N ARG A 73 -11.22 -22.76 40.13
CA ARG A 73 -10.25 -21.66 40.22
C ARG A 73 -10.95 -20.34 40.56
N GLN A 74 -10.17 -19.25 40.58
CA GLN A 74 -10.71 -17.90 40.60
C GLN A 74 -11.67 -17.73 39.43
N GLN A 75 -12.96 -17.63 39.75
CA GLN A 75 -14.00 -17.46 38.76
C GLN A 75 -14.04 -16.02 38.28
N PRO A 76 -14.35 -15.77 37.00
CA PRO A 76 -14.67 -14.44 36.54
C PRO A 76 -15.84 -13.84 37.36
N THR A 77 -15.83 -12.52 37.51
CA THR A 77 -16.92 -11.68 38.03
C THR A 77 -18.19 -11.84 37.20
N PHE A 78 -18.08 -12.08 35.88
CA PHE A 78 -19.20 -12.51 35.04
C PHE A 78 -19.45 -14.03 35.17
N LYS A 79 -20.57 -14.41 35.81
CA LYS A 79 -20.97 -15.81 36.04
C LYS A 79 -21.75 -16.43 34.89
N THR A 80 -22.28 -15.61 33.99
CA THR A 80 -23.11 -16.06 32.87
C THR A 80 -22.75 -15.32 31.58
N ALA A 81 -23.04 -15.92 30.43
CA ALA A 81 -22.85 -15.25 29.14
C ALA A 81 -23.67 -13.94 29.04
N PRO A 82 -24.96 -13.88 29.46
CA PRO A 82 -25.69 -12.61 29.51
C PRO A 82 -25.03 -11.56 30.40
N GLN A 83 -24.51 -11.93 31.58
CA GLN A 83 -23.82 -10.99 32.45
C GLN A 83 -22.53 -10.44 31.81
N LEU A 84 -21.76 -11.28 31.12
CA LEU A 84 -20.61 -10.84 30.35
C LEU A 84 -21.02 -9.83 29.26
N LEU A 85 -22.18 -10.02 28.63
CA LEU A 85 -22.69 -9.06 27.64
C LEU A 85 -23.12 -7.73 28.29
N THR A 86 -23.76 -7.76 29.46
CA THR A 86 -24.05 -6.54 30.23
C THR A 86 -22.78 -5.79 30.59
N PHE A 87 -21.70 -6.50 30.92
CA PHE A 87 -20.40 -5.88 31.20
C PHE A 87 -19.81 -5.19 29.97
N MET A 88 -19.96 -5.78 28.78
CA MET A 88 -19.59 -5.12 27.53
C MET A 88 -20.44 -3.89 27.25
N ASP A 89 -21.74 -3.97 27.50
CA ASP A 89 -22.67 -2.88 27.25
C ASP A 89 -22.43 -1.67 28.17
N ALA A 90 -21.68 -1.86 29.28
CA ALA A 90 -21.26 -0.85 30.25
C ALA A 90 -19.93 -0.15 29.90
N LEU A 91 -19.21 -0.62 28.87
CA LEU A 91 -17.98 0.03 28.38
C LEU A 91 -18.31 1.29 27.56
N PRO A 92 -17.38 2.27 27.46
CA PRO A 92 -17.56 3.43 26.60
C PRO A 92 -17.83 3.03 25.15
N LYS A 93 -18.82 3.66 24.52
CA LYS A 93 -19.26 3.34 23.16
C LYS A 93 -18.86 4.44 22.20
N GLY A 94 -18.35 4.04 21.04
CA GLY A 94 -18.25 4.91 19.88
C GLY A 94 -19.58 5.06 19.13
N PRO A 95 -19.54 5.53 17.88
CA PRO A 95 -20.71 5.61 17.00
C PRO A 95 -21.43 4.26 16.89
N GLN A 96 -22.75 4.27 17.06
CA GLN A 96 -23.55 3.05 17.24
C GLN A 96 -24.12 2.49 15.94
N TRP A 97 -24.11 1.16 15.81
CA TRP A 97 -24.79 0.46 14.73
C TRP A 97 -26.31 0.45 14.90
N ARG A 98 -27.00 0.67 13.77
CA ARG A 98 -28.44 0.74 13.61
C ARG A 98 -28.87 -0.20 12.50
N CYS A 99 -30.13 -0.62 12.54
CA CYS A 99 -30.77 -1.36 11.47
C CYS A 99 -32.05 -0.65 11.08
N THR A 100 -32.23 -0.38 9.79
CA THR A 100 -33.44 0.22 9.23
C THR A 100 -33.97 -0.68 8.13
N THR A 101 -35.26 -1.02 8.19
CA THR A 101 -35.93 -1.70 7.08
C THR A 101 -36.21 -0.68 5.97
N ILE A 102 -35.81 -1.00 4.75
CA ILE A 102 -36.03 -0.15 3.58
C ILE A 102 -37.28 -0.61 2.86
N GLU A 103 -38.26 0.28 2.77
CA GLU A 103 -39.49 0.04 2.01
C GLU A 103 -39.22 0.28 0.52
N THR A 104 -39.78 -0.58 -0.33
CA THR A 104 -39.65 -0.52 -1.78
C THR A 104 -41.02 -0.26 -2.40
N ASP A 105 -41.37 1.01 -2.57
CA ASP A 105 -42.69 1.48 -2.99
C ASP A 105 -43.23 0.73 -4.22
N GLY A 106 -44.19 -0.17 -4.01
CA GLY A 106 -44.86 -0.94 -5.07
C GLY A 106 -44.07 -2.12 -5.64
N TYR A 107 -42.87 -2.43 -5.15
CA TYR A 107 -42.05 -3.57 -5.61
C TYR A 107 -41.84 -4.59 -4.49
N VAL A 108 -42.08 -5.86 -4.79
CA VAL A 108 -41.88 -6.97 -3.85
C VAL A 108 -40.45 -7.49 -3.96
N THR A 109 -39.77 -7.63 -2.82
CA THR A 109 -38.47 -8.29 -2.72
C THR A 109 -38.61 -9.70 -2.17
N THR A 110 -37.67 -10.58 -2.50
CA THR A 110 -37.69 -11.98 -2.00
C THR A 110 -37.53 -12.07 -0.48
N HIS A 111 -36.88 -11.08 0.13
CA HIS A 111 -36.64 -10.97 1.56
C HIS A 111 -36.76 -9.50 1.99
N PRO A 112 -37.10 -9.21 3.26
CA PRO A 112 -37.06 -7.84 3.78
C PRO A 112 -35.68 -7.19 3.56
N VAL A 113 -35.70 -5.95 3.10
CA VAL A 113 -34.47 -5.20 2.79
C VAL A 113 -34.03 -4.48 4.06
N HIS A 114 -32.89 -4.88 4.63
CA HIS A 114 -32.34 -4.28 5.83
C HIS A 114 -31.04 -3.53 5.54
N LEU A 115 -31.02 -2.24 5.88
CA LEU A 115 -29.81 -1.42 5.93
C LEU A 115 -29.21 -1.51 7.33
N ILE A 116 -27.95 -1.95 7.43
CA ILE A 116 -27.17 -1.92 8.68
C ILE A 116 -26.22 -0.73 8.58
N TRP A 117 -26.28 0.23 9.50
CA TRP A 117 -25.54 1.49 9.34
C TRP A 117 -25.23 2.21 10.65
N ARG A 118 -24.30 3.17 10.60
CA ARG A 118 -24.01 4.17 11.63
C ARG A 118 -24.12 5.55 11.03
N ASP A 119 -24.43 6.54 11.84
CA ASP A 119 -24.45 7.93 11.39
C ASP A 119 -23.03 8.36 10.93
N ALA A 120 -22.92 8.80 9.68
CA ALA A 120 -21.63 9.13 9.10
C ALA A 120 -20.99 10.37 9.75
N LEU A 121 -21.77 11.34 10.25
CA LEU A 121 -21.25 12.50 10.97
C LEU A 121 -20.73 12.10 12.36
N GLU A 122 -21.41 11.20 13.08
CA GLU A 122 -20.91 10.65 14.34
C GLU A 122 -19.55 9.95 14.14
N VAL A 123 -19.42 9.17 13.06
CA VAL A 123 -18.16 8.51 12.69
C VAL A 123 -17.08 9.52 12.29
N THR A 124 -17.41 10.54 11.50
CA THR A 124 -16.50 11.63 11.16
C THR A 124 -15.98 12.34 12.41
N LYS A 125 -16.85 12.72 13.36
CA LYS A 125 -16.45 13.37 14.62
C LYS A 125 -15.53 12.47 15.45
N HIS A 126 -15.83 11.17 15.48
CA HIS A 126 -15.02 10.19 16.20
C HIS A 126 -13.60 10.03 15.60
N ILE A 127 -13.47 10.01 14.28
CA ILE A 127 -12.15 9.97 13.62
C ILE A 127 -11.42 11.30 13.80
N PHE A 128 -12.12 12.43 13.58
CA PHE A 128 -11.56 13.77 13.64
C PHE A 128 -11.01 14.13 15.03
N GLY A 129 -11.67 13.70 16.11
CA GLY A 129 -11.23 13.95 17.48
C GLY A 129 -10.30 12.88 18.07
N ASN A 130 -9.70 11.99 17.26
CA ASN A 130 -8.87 10.91 17.76
C ASN A 130 -7.41 11.40 17.97
N PRO A 131 -6.89 11.41 19.22
CA PRO A 131 -5.57 11.96 19.56
C PRO A 131 -4.40 11.24 18.85
N ILE A 132 -4.61 10.00 18.37
CA ILE A 132 -3.61 9.27 17.59
C ILE A 132 -3.17 10.05 16.34
N PHE A 133 -4.09 10.75 15.68
CA PHE A 133 -3.82 11.44 14.41
C PHE A 133 -3.37 12.90 14.57
N ALA A 134 -3.15 13.38 15.81
CA ALA A 134 -2.93 14.80 16.07
C ALA A 134 -1.77 15.42 15.27
N ASN A 135 -0.71 14.65 15.02
CA ASN A 135 0.48 15.12 14.31
C ASN A 135 0.45 14.81 12.80
N ASP A 136 -0.57 14.09 12.35
CA ASP A 136 -0.72 13.62 10.97
C ASP A 136 -1.98 14.22 10.31
N MET A 137 -2.48 15.34 10.85
CA MET A 137 -3.68 16.03 10.38
C MET A 137 -3.40 17.44 9.85
N GLU A 138 -4.05 17.77 8.74
CA GLU A 138 -4.02 19.06 8.08
C GLU A 138 -5.39 19.73 8.20
N PHE A 139 -5.41 20.98 8.67
CA PHE A 139 -6.63 21.75 8.92
C PHE A 139 -6.81 22.93 7.95
N ASP A 140 -5.73 23.34 7.31
CA ASP A 140 -5.64 24.54 6.49
C ASP A 140 -5.22 24.16 5.06
N PRO A 141 -5.94 24.59 4.02
CA PRO A 141 -5.46 24.48 2.66
C PRO A 141 -4.12 25.20 2.50
N TYR A 142 -3.19 24.60 1.76
CA TYR A 142 -1.85 25.15 1.56
C TYR A 142 -1.35 25.00 0.12
N GLU A 143 -0.38 25.80 -0.28
CA GLU A 143 0.30 25.69 -1.57
C GLU A 143 1.78 25.46 -1.33
N ILE A 144 2.33 24.42 -1.94
CA ILE A 144 3.77 24.15 -1.94
C ILE A 144 4.28 24.45 -3.35
N PHE A 145 5.42 25.15 -3.43
CA PHE A 145 6.14 25.37 -4.66
C PHE A 145 7.52 24.72 -4.61
N VAL A 146 7.81 23.90 -5.62
CA VAL A 146 9.09 23.22 -5.87
C VAL A 146 9.54 23.64 -7.27
N ASP A 147 10.77 24.14 -7.40
CA ASP A 147 11.34 24.62 -8.67
C ASP A 147 10.46 25.62 -9.45
N GLY A 148 9.71 26.45 -8.71
CA GLY A 148 8.81 27.45 -9.28
C GLY A 148 7.44 26.91 -9.70
N GLU A 149 7.23 25.60 -9.64
CA GLU A 149 5.96 24.94 -9.95
C GLU A 149 5.15 24.63 -8.69
N ARG A 150 3.82 24.69 -8.80
CA ARG A 150 2.93 24.26 -7.71
C ARG A 150 2.92 22.74 -7.62
N GLU A 151 3.13 22.23 -6.41
CA GLU A 151 3.06 20.81 -6.09
C GLU A 151 1.67 20.40 -5.56
N TYR A 152 1.19 19.25 -6.00
CA TYR A 152 -0.08 18.63 -5.61
C TYR A 152 0.19 17.24 -4.98
N GLY A 153 0.08 17.15 -3.66
CA GLY A 153 0.29 15.92 -2.88
C GLY A 153 -0.98 15.48 -2.17
N GLU A 154 -1.27 16.07 -1.01
CA GLU A 154 -2.47 15.81 -0.22
C GLU A 154 -3.68 16.61 -0.73
N TRP A 155 -4.91 16.23 -0.33
CA TRP A 155 -6.11 16.96 -0.71
C TRP A 155 -6.07 18.45 -0.32
N MET A 156 -5.51 18.79 0.85
CA MET A 156 -5.37 20.18 1.31
C MET A 156 -4.40 21.01 0.46
N SER A 157 -3.49 20.36 -0.30
CA SER A 157 -2.62 21.04 -1.27
C SER A 157 -3.32 21.38 -2.59
N SER A 158 -4.49 20.78 -2.84
CA SER A 158 -5.22 20.90 -4.11
C SER A 158 -5.77 22.30 -4.34
N SER A 159 -5.98 22.65 -5.61
CA SER A 159 -6.65 23.91 -5.98
C SER A 159 -8.06 23.96 -5.38
N ARG A 160 -8.73 22.80 -5.30
CA ARG A 160 -10.11 22.71 -4.80
C ARG A 160 -10.23 23.05 -3.31
N ALA A 161 -9.30 22.61 -2.48
CA ALA A 161 -9.29 22.94 -1.06
C ALA A 161 -9.20 24.47 -0.87
N HIS A 162 -8.33 25.12 -1.63
CA HIS A 162 -8.22 26.59 -1.69
C HIS A 162 -9.50 27.23 -2.19
N ASP A 163 -10.07 26.77 -3.31
CA ASP A 163 -11.26 27.36 -3.89
C ASP A 163 -12.48 27.31 -2.96
N ILE A 164 -12.66 26.18 -2.25
CA ILE A 164 -13.70 26.00 -1.24
C ILE A 164 -13.49 27.01 -0.10
N GLN A 165 -12.26 27.13 0.41
CA GLN A 165 -11.95 28.01 1.53
C GLN A 165 -12.00 29.50 1.18
N ALA A 166 -11.53 29.85 -0.02
CA ALA A 166 -11.46 31.20 -0.53
C ALA A 166 -12.81 31.72 -1.02
N CYS A 167 -13.79 30.82 -1.18
CA CYS A 167 -15.11 31.12 -1.74
C CYS A 167 -15.03 31.70 -3.16
N ILE A 168 -13.97 31.37 -3.92
CA ILE A 168 -13.69 31.95 -5.24
C ILE A 168 -14.74 31.54 -6.28
N ILE A 169 -15.51 30.48 -6.02
CA ILE A 169 -16.45 29.88 -6.98
C ILE A 169 -17.95 30.15 -6.65
N PHE A 170 -18.31 30.73 -5.49
CA PHE A 170 -19.73 30.88 -5.06
C PHE A 170 -20.08 32.25 -4.44
N TYR A 171 -21.36 32.63 -4.51
CA TYR A 171 -21.92 33.88 -3.96
C TYR A 171 -22.18 33.87 -2.43
N ASP A 172 -21.99 32.73 -1.74
CA ASP A 172 -22.16 32.62 -0.28
C ASP A 172 -20.85 32.18 0.40
N GLU A 173 -20.34 33.00 1.31
CA GLU A 173 -19.07 32.81 2.01
C GLU A 173 -19.13 31.64 3.03
N LEU A 174 -18.15 30.73 3.00
CA LEU A 174 -17.80 29.98 4.22
C LEU A 174 -17.39 31.00 5.28
N PRO A 175 -17.87 30.87 6.53
CA PRO A 175 -17.48 31.78 7.60
C PRO A 175 -15.96 31.83 7.74
N ARG A 176 -15.41 33.04 7.95
CA ARG A 176 -13.98 33.18 8.28
C ARG A 176 -13.64 32.29 9.47
N GLY A 177 -12.58 31.50 9.32
CA GLY A 177 -12.12 30.54 10.32
C GLY A 177 -12.72 29.14 10.21
N ALA A 178 -13.60 28.87 9.25
CA ALA A 178 -14.13 27.54 9.00
C ALA A 178 -13.00 26.51 8.75
N THR A 179 -13.17 25.30 9.27
CA THR A 179 -12.29 24.16 9.01
C THR A 179 -12.98 23.23 8.00
N ILE A 180 -12.30 22.88 6.91
CA ILE A 180 -12.84 21.92 5.94
C ILE A 180 -12.51 20.50 6.43
N VAL A 181 -13.52 19.63 6.41
CA VAL A 181 -13.41 18.21 6.75
C VAL A 181 -13.80 17.39 5.51
N PRO A 182 -12.85 17.05 4.62
CA PRO A 182 -13.17 16.38 3.38
C PRO A 182 -13.49 14.91 3.64
N ILE A 183 -14.66 14.46 3.21
CA ILE A 183 -15.11 13.07 3.40
C ILE A 183 -14.66 12.21 2.23
N VAL A 184 -14.01 11.09 2.50
CA VAL A 184 -13.67 10.08 1.50
C VAL A 184 -14.47 8.81 1.79
N LEU A 185 -15.19 8.33 0.78
CA LEU A 185 -16.02 7.14 0.85
C LEU A 185 -15.48 6.07 -0.09
N ALA A 186 -15.49 4.81 0.35
CA ALA A 186 -15.17 3.66 -0.48
C ALA A 186 -16.22 2.57 -0.29
N SER A 187 -16.71 1.98 -1.37
CA SER A 187 -17.68 0.89 -1.31
C SER A 187 -17.49 -0.06 -2.48
N ASP A 188 -17.54 -1.36 -2.21
CA ASP A 188 -17.52 -2.39 -3.24
C ASP A 188 -18.46 -3.54 -2.85
N LYS A 189 -18.98 -4.25 -3.86
CA LYS A 189 -19.82 -5.42 -3.67
C LYS A 189 -18.99 -6.56 -3.08
N THR A 190 -19.40 -7.11 -1.94
CA THR A 190 -18.69 -8.24 -1.33
C THR A 190 -19.64 -9.32 -0.83
N PRO A 191 -19.26 -10.61 -0.94
CA PRO A 191 -19.91 -11.67 -0.19
C PRO A 191 -19.53 -11.51 1.30
N VAL A 192 -20.54 -11.24 2.13
CA VAL A 192 -20.35 -11.05 3.58
C VAL A 192 -20.40 -12.37 4.35
N THR A 193 -20.93 -13.45 3.78
CA THR A 193 -20.87 -14.79 4.38
C THR A 193 -20.01 -15.75 3.55
N ARG A 194 -19.05 -16.43 4.19
CA ARG A 194 -18.30 -17.53 3.56
C ARG A 194 -19.07 -18.84 3.76
N HIS A 195 -19.46 -19.50 2.67
CA HIS A 195 -20.03 -20.87 2.61
C HIS A 195 -21.53 -21.06 2.92
N THR A 196 -22.22 -20.17 3.65
CA THR A 196 -23.67 -20.32 3.93
C THR A 196 -24.47 -19.05 3.61
N GLY A 197 -25.50 -19.20 2.77
CA GLY A 197 -26.51 -18.16 2.50
C GLY A 197 -26.23 -17.20 1.35
N GLY A 198 -24.98 -17.13 0.83
CA GLY A 198 -24.63 -16.33 -0.35
C GLY A 198 -25.01 -14.85 -0.25
N LEU A 199 -24.99 -14.27 0.96
CA LEU A 199 -25.40 -12.88 1.16
C LEU A 199 -24.31 -11.95 0.63
N GLU A 200 -24.69 -11.10 -0.32
CA GLU A 200 -23.85 -10.04 -0.87
C GLU A 200 -24.40 -8.68 -0.42
N MET A 201 -23.50 -7.78 -0.02
CA MET A 201 -23.82 -6.42 0.38
C MET A 201 -22.77 -5.47 -0.21
N HIS A 202 -23.01 -4.17 -0.16
CA HIS A 202 -21.96 -3.16 -0.37
C HIS A 202 -21.57 -2.54 0.96
N PRO A 203 -20.54 -3.05 1.66
CA PRO A 203 -19.93 -2.32 2.76
C PRO A 203 -19.47 -0.95 2.28
N THR A 204 -19.70 0.06 3.10
CA THR A 204 -19.30 1.45 2.84
C THR A 204 -18.38 1.89 3.96
N PHE A 205 -17.17 2.31 3.59
CA PHE A 205 -16.14 2.81 4.49
C PHE A 205 -16.00 4.32 4.35
N LEU A 206 -15.68 4.97 5.46
CA LEU A 206 -15.46 6.41 5.54
C LEU A 206 -14.10 6.70 6.18
N THR A 207 -13.43 7.71 5.65
CA THR A 207 -12.30 8.40 6.29
C THR A 207 -12.38 9.90 5.98
N ILE A 208 -11.45 10.67 6.53
CA ILE A 208 -11.32 12.11 6.28
C ILE A 208 -9.99 12.42 5.61
N ALA A 209 -9.98 13.30 4.60
CA ALA A 209 -8.75 13.67 3.90
C ALA A 209 -7.88 14.65 4.69
N ASN A 210 -8.30 15.08 5.89
CA ASN A 210 -7.45 15.81 6.83
C ASN A 210 -6.27 14.96 7.30
N ILE A 211 -6.44 13.64 7.45
CA ILE A 211 -5.35 12.74 7.86
C ILE A 211 -4.46 12.50 6.65
N GLN A 212 -3.14 12.68 6.78
CA GLN A 212 -2.16 12.48 5.70
C GLN A 212 -2.33 11.12 5.01
N SER A 213 -2.17 11.09 3.68
CA SER A 213 -2.47 9.92 2.85
C SER A 213 -1.68 8.68 3.24
N ASP A 214 -0.43 8.82 3.65
CA ASP A 214 0.46 7.73 4.04
C ASP A 214 -0.01 7.01 5.31
N ILE A 215 -0.57 7.77 6.25
CA ILE A 215 -1.21 7.27 7.47
C ILE A 215 -2.57 6.67 7.13
N ARG A 216 -3.39 7.43 6.39
CA ARG A 216 -4.74 7.02 6.01
C ARG A 216 -4.75 5.72 5.20
N MET A 217 -3.70 5.47 4.41
CA MET A 217 -3.58 4.27 3.58
C MET A 217 -2.92 3.08 4.30
N LYS A 218 -2.51 3.21 5.57
CA LYS A 218 -2.07 2.09 6.40
C LYS A 218 -3.31 1.45 7.05
N ALA A 219 -3.72 0.26 6.59
CA ALA A 219 -4.87 -0.45 7.15
C ALA A 219 -4.78 -0.72 8.67
N THR A 220 -3.56 -0.77 9.23
CA THR A 220 -3.31 -0.93 10.67
C THR A 220 -3.49 0.36 11.47
N ALA A 221 -3.44 1.54 10.83
CA ALA A 221 -3.63 2.83 11.50
C ALA A 221 -5.08 3.07 11.94
N HIS A 222 -6.04 2.25 11.48
CA HIS A 222 -7.46 2.38 11.80
C HIS A 222 -8.06 3.77 11.48
N ALA A 223 -7.51 4.45 10.46
CA ALA A 223 -7.99 5.75 9.98
C ALA A 223 -9.27 5.68 9.12
N TRP A 224 -9.70 4.47 8.77
CA TRP A 224 -10.96 4.19 8.07
C TRP A 224 -11.93 3.44 8.97
N SER A 225 -13.21 3.77 8.87
CA SER A 225 -14.29 3.10 9.62
C SER A 225 -15.40 2.62 8.69
N CYS A 226 -15.94 1.42 8.94
CA CYS A 226 -17.13 0.94 8.23
C CYS A 226 -18.37 1.66 8.79
N ILE A 227 -19.13 2.31 7.91
CA ILE A 227 -20.32 3.11 8.25
C ILE A 227 -21.62 2.44 7.82
N ALA A 228 -21.60 1.54 6.85
CA ALA A 228 -22.82 0.86 6.39
C ALA A 228 -22.54 -0.47 5.71
N TYR A 229 -23.53 -1.36 5.75
CA TYR A 229 -23.67 -2.50 4.86
C TYR A 229 -24.93 -2.28 4.03
N MET A 230 -24.76 -1.83 2.79
CA MET A 230 -25.89 -1.58 1.90
C MET A 230 -26.44 -2.91 1.37
N PRO A 231 -27.76 -3.12 1.43
CA PRO A 231 -28.37 -4.35 0.95
C PRO A 231 -28.36 -4.41 -0.59
N ILE A 232 -28.27 -5.62 -1.14
CA ILE A 232 -28.48 -5.91 -2.57
C ILE A 232 -29.81 -6.66 -2.70
N PRO A 233 -30.94 -5.96 -2.82
CA PRO A 233 -32.25 -6.59 -2.90
C PRO A 233 -32.43 -7.38 -4.19
N GLN A 234 -33.08 -8.54 -4.06
CA GLN A 234 -33.61 -9.31 -5.19
C GLN A 234 -35.08 -8.95 -5.37
N PHE A 235 -35.40 -8.26 -6.46
CA PHE A 235 -36.75 -7.85 -6.79
C PHE A 235 -37.48 -8.92 -7.58
N ILE A 236 -38.74 -9.17 -7.24
CA ILE A 236 -39.65 -10.02 -8.00
C ILE A 236 -40.32 -9.11 -9.06
N CYS A 237 -39.58 -8.74 -10.10
CA CYS A 237 -40.04 -7.87 -11.18
C CYS A 237 -39.40 -8.25 -12.52
N ASN A 238 -39.72 -7.51 -13.59
CA ASN A 238 -39.01 -7.65 -14.87
C ASN A 238 -37.49 -7.46 -14.64
N PRO A 239 -36.63 -8.39 -15.11
CA PRO A 239 -35.17 -8.31 -14.95
C PRO A 239 -34.55 -6.99 -15.43
N GLU A 240 -35.12 -6.35 -16.46
CA GLU A 240 -34.64 -5.07 -16.99
C GLU A 240 -34.68 -3.92 -15.97
N PHE A 241 -35.58 -4.00 -14.98
CA PHE A 241 -35.69 -2.98 -13.92
C PHE A 241 -34.83 -3.29 -12.69
N SER A 242 -34.29 -4.51 -12.57
CA SER A 242 -33.60 -4.96 -11.35
C SER A 242 -32.37 -4.10 -11.02
N SER A 243 -31.56 -3.76 -12.03
CA SER A 243 -30.35 -2.94 -11.83
C SER A 243 -30.70 -1.51 -11.39
N LEU A 244 -31.71 -0.90 -12.02
CA LEU A 244 -32.20 0.44 -11.66
C LEU A 244 -32.78 0.47 -10.24
N LEU A 245 -33.59 -0.52 -9.87
CA LEU A 245 -34.19 -0.61 -8.54
C LEU A 245 -33.12 -0.84 -7.46
N GLN A 246 -32.11 -1.66 -7.73
CA GLN A 246 -30.96 -1.83 -6.83
C GLN A 246 -30.19 -0.53 -6.66
N ALA A 247 -29.92 0.21 -7.74
CA ALA A 247 -29.26 1.51 -7.66
C ALA A 247 -30.08 2.52 -6.84
N ARG A 248 -31.40 2.58 -7.03
CA ARG A 248 -32.29 3.45 -6.23
C ARG A 248 -32.25 3.12 -4.73
N VAL A 249 -32.31 1.83 -4.38
CA VAL A 249 -32.17 1.41 -2.98
C VAL A 249 -30.82 1.81 -2.42
N TRP A 250 -29.73 1.62 -3.18
CA TRP A 250 -28.39 2.03 -2.74
C TRP A 250 -28.31 3.53 -2.45
N HIS A 251 -28.84 4.39 -3.33
CA HIS A 251 -28.86 5.84 -3.11
C HIS A 251 -29.75 6.26 -1.94
N ARG A 252 -30.93 5.65 -1.78
CA ARG A 252 -31.80 5.89 -0.62
C ARG A 252 -31.12 5.50 0.69
N CYS A 253 -30.37 4.40 0.70
CA CYS A 253 -29.58 4.00 1.86
C CYS A 253 -28.47 5.01 2.16
N MET A 254 -27.69 5.44 1.15
CA MET A 254 -26.67 6.48 1.33
C MET A 254 -27.25 7.81 1.86
N ASP A 255 -28.46 8.20 1.43
CA ASP A 255 -29.15 9.38 1.97
C ASP A 255 -29.37 9.28 3.48
N ILE A 256 -29.84 8.12 3.96
CA ILE A 256 -30.05 7.86 5.39
C ILE A 256 -28.72 7.96 6.15
N VAL A 257 -27.68 7.31 5.62
CA VAL A 257 -26.36 7.23 6.28
C VAL A 257 -25.66 8.58 6.37
N CYS A 258 -25.79 9.41 5.33
CA CYS A 258 -25.09 10.68 5.21
C CYS A 258 -25.93 11.90 5.60
N MET A 259 -27.18 11.75 6.04
CA MET A 259 -28.10 12.86 6.35
C MET A 259 -27.44 13.99 7.17
N ASN A 260 -26.82 13.65 8.31
CA ASN A 260 -26.19 14.64 9.18
C ASN A 260 -24.87 15.20 8.61
N LEU A 261 -24.18 14.48 7.72
CA LEU A 261 -23.06 15.07 6.96
C LEU A 261 -23.55 16.14 5.97
N LYS A 262 -24.73 15.96 5.38
CA LYS A 262 -25.33 16.97 4.49
C LYS A 262 -25.68 18.23 5.26
N GLU A 263 -26.23 18.09 6.47
CA GLU A 263 -26.51 19.21 7.38
C GLU A 263 -25.22 19.93 7.80
N ALA A 264 -24.18 19.17 8.20
CA ALA A 264 -22.88 19.74 8.54
C ALA A 264 -22.21 20.46 7.34
N ALA A 265 -22.45 19.99 6.12
CA ALA A 265 -22.02 20.71 4.92
C ALA A 265 -22.78 22.02 4.74
N ALA A 266 -24.08 22.02 5.06
CA ALA A 266 -24.97 23.16 4.89
C ALA A 266 -24.67 24.31 5.83
N VAL A 267 -24.63 24.01 7.13
CA VAL A 267 -24.61 25.00 8.21
C VAL A 267 -23.42 24.82 9.15
N GLY A 268 -22.48 23.94 8.84
CA GLY A 268 -21.34 23.62 9.70
C GLY A 268 -21.73 22.76 10.91
N ALA A 269 -20.73 22.11 11.51
CA ALA A 269 -20.88 21.38 12.75
C ALA A 269 -19.70 21.65 13.69
N SER A 270 -19.98 21.82 14.98
CA SER A 270 -18.94 21.84 16.00
C SER A 270 -18.24 20.48 16.09
N MET A 271 -16.93 20.48 15.92
CA MET A 271 -16.07 19.28 16.00
C MET A 271 -14.88 19.58 16.91
N VAL A 272 -14.54 18.66 17.79
CA VAL A 272 -13.35 18.76 18.65
C VAL A 272 -12.22 18.01 17.96
N ASP A 273 -11.10 18.68 17.75
CA ASP A 273 -9.93 18.09 17.11
C ASP A 273 -9.13 17.18 18.07
N PRO A 274 -8.08 16.49 17.60
CA PRO A 274 -7.30 15.56 18.42
C PRO A 274 -6.64 16.19 19.66
N LEU A 275 -6.49 17.53 19.67
CA LEU A 275 -5.86 18.30 20.75
C LEU A 275 -6.89 18.93 21.70
N GLY A 276 -8.17 18.57 21.56
CA GLY A 276 -9.25 19.14 22.37
C GLY A 276 -9.63 20.56 21.97
N LEU A 277 -9.27 21.01 20.76
CA LEU A 277 -9.61 22.33 20.25
C LEU A 277 -10.93 22.26 19.49
N LEU A 278 -11.84 23.18 19.82
CA LEU A 278 -13.13 23.27 19.17
C LEU A 278 -13.01 23.99 17.82
N ARG A 279 -13.40 23.30 16.76
CA ARG A 279 -13.40 23.79 15.37
C ARG A 279 -14.82 23.81 14.82
N TYR A 280 -15.08 24.75 13.91
CA TYR A 280 -16.33 24.82 13.17
C TYR A 280 -16.13 24.18 11.79
N GLY A 281 -16.52 22.89 11.69
CA GLY A 281 -16.21 22.01 10.57
C GLY A 281 -17.29 21.96 9.50
N PHE A 282 -16.91 21.92 8.21
CA PHE A 282 -17.81 21.82 7.05
C PHE A 282 -17.37 20.69 6.08
N THR A 283 -18.31 20.10 5.31
CA THR A 283 -18.09 18.88 4.47
C THR A 283 -18.59 18.98 2.98
N PRO A 284 -17.93 19.65 1.96
CA PRO A 284 -18.61 20.20 0.72
C PRO A 284 -18.03 20.01 -0.76
N LEU A 285 -18.87 19.90 -1.84
CA LEU A 285 -18.62 19.84 -3.35
C LEU A 285 -19.59 20.63 -4.39
N ARG A 286 -20.75 20.15 -4.98
CA ARG A 286 -21.86 20.95 -5.70
C ARG A 286 -23.41 20.51 -5.66
N ILE A 287 -24.25 20.49 -6.74
CA ILE A 287 -25.75 20.75 -6.69
C ILE A 287 -26.66 20.05 -7.79
N ASP A 288 -27.99 20.04 -7.53
CA ASP A 288 -29.30 19.52 -8.05
C ASP A 288 -29.87 19.77 -9.51
N PRO A 289 -30.54 18.77 -10.17
CA PRO A 289 -31.31 18.94 -11.43
C PRO A 289 -32.77 18.35 -11.45
N TRP A 290 -33.81 19.18 -11.28
CA TRP A 290 -35.24 18.76 -11.13
C TRP A 290 -36.11 18.71 -12.41
N LYS A 291 -35.89 17.79 -13.37
CA LYS A 291 -36.91 17.46 -14.41
C LYS A 291 -36.94 15.97 -14.76
N VAL A 292 -37.42 15.17 -13.80
CA VAL A 292 -37.33 13.69 -13.76
C VAL A 292 -37.72 12.95 -15.05
N GLN A 293 -38.76 13.40 -15.77
CA GLN A 293 -39.29 12.67 -16.92
C GLN A 293 -38.48 12.90 -18.21
N GLU A 294 -38.32 14.17 -18.63
CA GLU A 294 -37.42 14.58 -19.72
C GLU A 294 -35.98 14.07 -19.48
N PHE A 295 -35.56 13.96 -18.21
CA PHE A 295 -34.27 13.44 -17.79
C PHE A 295 -34.06 11.95 -18.10
N GLN A 296 -35.10 11.10 -18.05
CA GLN A 296 -34.91 9.66 -18.30
C GLN A 296 -34.67 9.36 -19.78
N GLU A 297 -35.34 10.07 -20.69
CA GLU A 297 -35.12 9.96 -22.13
C GLU A 297 -33.75 10.55 -22.53
N ALA A 298 -33.39 11.71 -21.98
CA ALA A 298 -32.08 12.34 -22.21
C ALA A 298 -30.90 11.55 -21.59
N ALA A 299 -31.06 11.01 -20.37
CA ALA A 299 -30.02 10.21 -19.71
C ALA A 299 -29.68 8.97 -20.52
N LYS A 300 -30.68 8.28 -21.09
CA LYS A 300 -30.45 7.14 -21.99
C LYS A 300 -29.75 7.57 -23.28
N ALA A 301 -30.12 8.72 -23.86
CA ALA A 301 -29.47 9.28 -25.04
C ALA A 301 -28.02 9.74 -24.77
N SER A 302 -27.67 10.08 -23.53
CA SER A 302 -26.33 10.47 -23.09
C SER A 302 -25.56 9.36 -22.34
N HIS A 303 -26.01 8.10 -22.40
CA HIS A 303 -25.38 6.95 -21.74
C HIS A 303 -25.25 7.05 -20.20
N LEU A 304 -26.16 7.75 -19.53
CA LEU A 304 -26.22 7.89 -18.06
C LEU A 304 -27.22 6.89 -17.44
N SER A 305 -26.99 6.51 -16.17
CA SER A 305 -27.72 5.42 -15.48
C SER A 305 -29.18 5.72 -15.09
N GLY A 306 -29.67 6.94 -15.29
CA GLY A 306 -31.07 7.31 -15.04
C GLY A 306 -31.50 7.35 -13.57
N VAL A 307 -30.55 7.43 -12.62
CA VAL A 307 -30.84 7.63 -11.19
C VAL A 307 -31.36 9.06 -10.99
N GLN A 308 -32.65 9.18 -10.61
CA GLN A 308 -33.36 10.46 -10.47
C GLN A 308 -33.07 11.22 -9.18
N LEU A 309 -32.73 10.53 -8.10
CA LEU A 309 -32.40 11.11 -6.79
C LEU A 309 -31.05 10.53 -6.32
N PRO A 310 -29.94 10.89 -6.97
CA PRO A 310 -28.63 10.49 -6.47
C PRO A 310 -28.42 11.07 -5.07
N PHE A 311 -27.71 10.34 -4.20
CA PHE A 311 -27.59 10.72 -2.79
C PHE A 311 -26.84 12.05 -2.57
N TRP A 312 -26.03 12.44 -3.55
CA TRP A 312 -25.24 13.66 -3.55
C TRP A 312 -25.98 14.88 -4.11
N ARG A 313 -27.27 14.78 -4.45
CA ARG A 313 -28.04 15.87 -5.11
C ARG A 313 -28.16 17.16 -4.27
N ASP A 314 -28.18 17.02 -2.94
CA ASP A 314 -28.65 18.00 -1.96
C ASP A 314 -27.70 18.23 -0.78
N TRP A 315 -26.75 17.30 -0.55
CA TRP A 315 -25.60 17.54 0.30
C TRP A 315 -25.07 18.94 -0.03
N ARG A 316 -25.10 19.95 0.88
CA ARG A 316 -24.73 21.34 0.47
C ARG A 316 -23.33 21.24 -0.08
N PHE A 317 -23.27 21.38 -1.39
CA PHE A 317 -22.14 20.99 -2.16
C PHE A 317 -21.91 19.42 -2.15
N ALA A 318 -22.34 18.66 -3.18
CA ALA A 318 -21.71 17.44 -3.76
C ALA A 318 -21.87 17.32 -5.33
N ASP A 319 -20.81 17.02 -6.12
CA ASP A 319 -20.80 17.06 -7.63
C ASP A 319 -19.80 16.11 -8.41
N PRO A 320 -20.26 15.21 -9.32
CA PRO A 320 -19.58 13.95 -9.66
C PRO A 320 -18.33 14.04 -10.53
N ALA A 321 -18.26 14.99 -11.48
CA ALA A 321 -17.12 15.07 -12.40
C ALA A 321 -15.80 15.41 -11.70
N ILE A 322 -15.89 15.86 -10.43
CA ILE A 322 -14.78 16.25 -9.57
C ILE A 322 -14.60 15.22 -8.43
N PHE A 323 -15.66 14.81 -7.72
CA PHE A 323 -15.49 13.92 -6.55
C PHE A 323 -15.36 12.43 -6.90
N LEU A 324 -15.81 11.99 -8.07
CA LEU A 324 -15.51 10.64 -8.56
C LEU A 324 -14.06 10.62 -9.01
N ALA A 325 -13.16 10.57 -8.04
CA ALA A 325 -11.74 10.46 -8.27
C ALA A 325 -11.49 9.23 -9.14
N PRO A 326 -10.71 9.32 -10.23
CA PRO A 326 -10.12 8.12 -10.79
C PRO A 326 -9.31 7.44 -9.68
N GLU A 327 -9.14 6.13 -9.76
CA GLU A 327 -8.28 5.41 -8.81
C GLU A 327 -7.38 4.44 -9.56
N LEU A 328 -6.38 3.92 -8.87
CA LEU A 328 -5.33 3.14 -9.53
C LEU A 328 -5.68 1.66 -9.68
N LEU A 329 -6.44 1.09 -8.75
CA LEU A 329 -6.64 -0.36 -8.70
C LEU A 329 -7.60 -0.85 -9.79
N HIS A 330 -8.80 -0.29 -9.86
CA HIS A 330 -9.85 -0.67 -10.81
C HIS A 330 -9.72 0.00 -12.17
N THR A 331 -9.08 1.16 -12.25
CA THR A 331 -8.85 1.87 -13.52
C THR A 331 -7.55 1.36 -14.14
N CYS A 332 -6.39 1.71 -13.58
CA CYS A 332 -5.09 1.40 -14.16
C CYS A 332 -4.74 -0.10 -14.12
N HIS A 333 -4.64 -0.66 -12.92
CA HIS A 333 -4.19 -2.04 -12.74
C HIS A 333 -5.18 -3.03 -13.37
N LYS A 334 -6.48 -2.89 -13.11
CA LYS A 334 -7.50 -3.75 -13.73
C LYS A 334 -7.58 -3.58 -15.25
N PHE A 335 -7.33 -2.39 -15.82
CA PHE A 335 -7.19 -2.23 -17.26
C PHE A 335 -6.00 -3.05 -17.80
N PHE A 336 -4.85 -2.98 -17.12
CA PHE A 336 -3.69 -3.77 -17.49
C PHE A 336 -4.01 -5.27 -17.52
N PHE A 337 -4.71 -5.81 -16.51
CA PHE A 337 -5.05 -7.24 -16.47
C PHE A 337 -6.16 -7.65 -17.45
N ASP A 338 -7.23 -6.86 -17.53
CA ASP A 338 -8.38 -7.21 -18.37
C ASP A 338 -8.06 -7.10 -19.86
N HIS A 339 -7.02 -6.33 -20.21
CA HIS A 339 -6.70 -5.96 -21.59
C HIS A 339 -5.22 -6.17 -21.93
N ILE A 340 -4.29 -5.37 -21.39
CA ILE A 340 -2.87 -5.36 -21.80
C ILE A 340 -2.24 -6.77 -21.69
N LEU A 341 -2.38 -7.41 -20.53
CA LEU A 341 -1.84 -8.75 -20.31
C LEU A 341 -2.47 -9.79 -21.26
N LYS A 342 -3.76 -9.67 -21.57
CA LYS A 342 -4.41 -10.55 -22.55
C LYS A 342 -3.85 -10.32 -23.95
N TRP A 343 -3.66 -9.08 -24.36
CA TRP A 343 -3.06 -8.76 -25.66
C TRP A 343 -1.65 -9.33 -25.75
N CYS A 344 -0.84 -9.21 -24.70
CA CYS A 344 0.48 -9.84 -24.63
C CYS A 344 0.41 -11.37 -24.73
N LYS A 345 -0.55 -12.02 -24.05
CA LYS A 345 -0.76 -13.48 -24.13
C LYS A 345 -1.11 -13.93 -25.55
N GLU A 346 -1.99 -13.19 -26.22
CA GLU A 346 -2.42 -13.50 -27.60
C GLU A 346 -1.27 -13.33 -28.60
N VAL A 347 -0.55 -12.21 -28.57
CA VAL A 347 0.48 -11.93 -29.59
C VAL A 347 1.77 -12.73 -29.40
N VAL A 348 2.17 -13.01 -28.15
CA VAL A 348 3.39 -13.78 -27.86
C VAL A 348 3.14 -15.28 -27.96
N GLY A 349 1.94 -15.72 -27.60
CA GLY A 349 1.60 -17.12 -27.43
C GLY A 349 2.01 -17.68 -26.06
N ALA A 350 1.19 -18.60 -25.55
CA ALA A 350 1.32 -19.14 -24.19
C ALA A 350 2.69 -19.80 -23.92
N ASP A 351 3.19 -20.63 -24.85
CA ASP A 351 4.44 -21.38 -24.68
C ASP A 351 5.66 -20.46 -24.53
N GLU A 352 5.78 -19.44 -25.39
CA GLU A 352 6.90 -18.50 -25.35
C GLU A 352 6.81 -17.59 -24.12
N LEU A 353 5.62 -17.05 -23.83
CA LEU A 353 5.43 -16.16 -22.68
C LEU A 353 5.74 -16.88 -21.37
N ASP A 354 5.23 -18.10 -21.18
CA ASP A 354 5.46 -18.89 -19.97
C ASP A 354 6.92 -19.30 -19.81
N THR A 355 7.59 -19.63 -20.92
CA THR A 355 9.02 -19.91 -20.89
C THR A 355 9.81 -18.70 -20.42
N ARG A 356 9.54 -17.50 -20.94
CA ARG A 356 10.23 -16.27 -20.54
C ARG A 356 10.04 -15.95 -19.06
N PHE A 357 8.83 -16.11 -18.54
CA PHE A 357 8.56 -15.92 -17.11
C PHE A 357 9.23 -16.98 -16.23
N ARG A 358 9.26 -18.25 -16.67
CA ARG A 358 9.94 -19.34 -15.96
C ARG A 358 11.46 -19.15 -15.91
N SER A 359 12.04 -18.60 -16.96
CA SER A 359 13.49 -18.38 -17.03
C SER A 359 13.98 -17.17 -16.25
N GLN A 360 13.11 -16.26 -15.76
CA GLN A 360 13.54 -15.09 -15.01
C GLN A 360 14.18 -15.45 -13.66
N HIS A 361 15.25 -14.73 -13.30
CA HIS A 361 15.97 -14.88 -12.04
C HIS A 361 15.04 -14.70 -10.83
N LYS A 362 15.16 -15.58 -9.83
CA LYS A 362 14.31 -15.53 -8.63
C LYS A 362 14.89 -14.61 -7.57
N ARG A 363 14.29 -13.43 -7.40
CA ARG A 363 14.61 -12.51 -6.29
C ARG A 363 13.73 -12.76 -5.05
N ILE A 364 14.23 -12.35 -3.89
CA ILE A 364 13.44 -12.37 -2.65
C ILE A 364 12.53 -11.14 -2.60
N GLY A 365 11.26 -11.36 -2.28
CA GLY A 365 10.27 -10.29 -2.14
C GLY A 365 9.37 -10.10 -3.36
N THR A 366 9.74 -10.67 -4.52
CA THR A 366 8.94 -10.72 -5.74
C THR A 366 8.42 -12.14 -6.00
N ARG A 367 7.25 -12.26 -6.64
CA ARG A 367 6.74 -13.54 -7.09
C ARG A 367 7.54 -14.02 -8.30
N HIS A 368 8.01 -15.26 -8.25
CA HIS A 368 8.51 -15.97 -9.42
C HIS A 368 7.44 -16.87 -10.03
N PHE A 369 7.30 -16.86 -11.35
CA PHE A 369 6.27 -17.57 -12.12
C PHE A 369 6.83 -18.85 -12.76
N GLY A 370 7.26 -19.82 -11.94
CA GLY A 370 7.90 -21.06 -12.43
C GLY A 370 7.00 -21.94 -13.32
N GLN A 371 5.68 -21.79 -13.20
CA GLN A 371 4.70 -22.48 -14.07
C GLN A 371 4.18 -21.60 -15.22
N GLY A 372 4.79 -20.43 -15.43
CA GLY A 372 4.29 -19.43 -16.38
C GLY A 372 3.10 -18.63 -15.83
N VAL A 373 2.51 -17.81 -16.72
CA VAL A 373 1.41 -16.87 -16.43
C VAL A 373 0.17 -17.14 -17.26
N SER A 374 0.24 -18.01 -18.28
CA SER A 374 -0.85 -18.26 -19.22
C SER A 374 -2.04 -18.98 -18.56
N HIS A 375 -1.77 -19.98 -17.71
CA HIS A 375 -2.76 -20.89 -17.14
C HIS A 375 -3.55 -20.35 -15.93
N VAL A 376 -3.10 -19.26 -15.30
CA VAL A 376 -3.71 -18.78 -14.07
C VAL A 376 -4.91 -17.88 -14.39
N SER A 377 -6.11 -18.39 -14.14
CA SER A 377 -7.38 -17.68 -14.35
C SER A 377 -7.73 -16.70 -13.22
N GLN A 378 -7.21 -16.94 -12.01
CA GLN A 378 -7.36 -16.06 -10.84
C GLN A 378 -6.00 -15.81 -10.21
N MET A 379 -5.52 -14.57 -10.32
CA MET A 379 -4.28 -14.13 -9.70
C MET A 379 -4.58 -13.13 -8.58
N THR A 380 -3.74 -13.11 -7.56
CA THR A 380 -3.80 -12.10 -6.51
C THR A 380 -3.31 -10.74 -7.03
N GLY A 381 -3.77 -9.63 -6.41
CA GLY A 381 -3.30 -8.28 -6.74
C GLY A 381 -1.77 -8.10 -6.66
N ARG A 382 -1.08 -8.92 -5.86
CA ARG A 382 0.39 -8.95 -5.79
C ARG A 382 1.01 -9.59 -7.03
N GLU A 383 0.52 -10.76 -7.44
CA GLU A 383 1.00 -11.47 -8.64
C GLU A 383 0.79 -10.60 -9.89
N HIS A 384 -0.37 -9.97 -9.96
CA HIS A 384 -0.73 -8.93 -10.91
C HIS A 384 0.35 -7.83 -11.04
N ARG A 385 0.75 -7.20 -9.93
CA ARG A 385 1.81 -6.18 -9.94
C ARG A 385 3.16 -6.76 -10.37
N ASP A 386 3.52 -7.96 -9.92
CA ASP A 386 4.79 -8.61 -10.28
C ASP A 386 4.88 -8.95 -11.79
N ILE A 387 3.77 -9.24 -12.46
CA ILE A 387 3.74 -9.38 -13.93
C ILE A 387 3.91 -8.02 -14.61
N GLN A 388 3.20 -6.99 -14.15
CA GLN A 388 3.28 -5.64 -14.73
C GLN A 388 4.71 -5.10 -14.70
N ARG A 389 5.49 -5.40 -13.66
CA ARG A 389 6.90 -5.00 -13.47
C ARG A 389 7.86 -5.54 -14.52
N THR A 390 7.54 -6.66 -15.17
CA THR A 390 8.50 -7.33 -16.07
C THR A 390 7.97 -7.53 -17.48
N ILE A 391 6.70 -7.18 -17.74
CA ILE A 391 6.03 -7.48 -19.02
C ILE A 391 6.73 -6.84 -20.23
N VAL A 392 7.18 -5.59 -20.13
CA VAL A 392 7.80 -4.84 -21.25
C VAL A 392 9.05 -5.56 -21.78
N PRO A 393 10.09 -5.84 -20.96
CA PRO A 393 11.26 -6.56 -21.42
C PRO A 393 10.96 -8.04 -21.71
N THR A 394 9.88 -8.59 -21.13
CA THR A 394 9.45 -9.97 -21.39
C THR A 394 8.88 -10.14 -22.79
N ILE A 395 8.12 -9.19 -23.33
CA ILE A 395 7.56 -9.30 -24.69
C ILE A 395 8.52 -8.80 -25.78
N ALA A 396 9.57 -8.07 -25.41
CA ALA A 396 10.53 -7.50 -26.34
C ALA A 396 11.23 -8.56 -27.22
N GLY A 397 11.42 -8.25 -28.50
CA GLY A 397 12.14 -9.08 -29.47
C GLY A 397 11.32 -10.18 -30.16
N VAL A 398 10.16 -10.57 -29.63
CA VAL A 398 9.23 -11.51 -30.31
C VAL A 398 8.02 -10.80 -30.95
N VAL A 399 7.65 -9.63 -30.43
CA VAL A 399 6.56 -8.82 -30.99
C VAL A 399 7.11 -7.58 -31.70
N ASP A 400 6.25 -6.94 -32.50
CA ASP A 400 6.54 -5.68 -33.17
C ASP A 400 7.02 -4.59 -32.17
N PRO A 401 8.12 -3.86 -32.44
CA PRO A 401 8.64 -2.83 -31.54
C PRO A 401 7.61 -1.76 -31.15
N ASP A 402 6.71 -1.38 -32.04
CA ASP A 402 5.66 -0.41 -31.76
C ASP A 402 4.55 -1.00 -30.89
N PHE A 403 4.33 -2.32 -30.93
CA PHE A 403 3.49 -3.01 -29.94
C PHE A 403 4.13 -2.94 -28.55
N VAL A 404 5.44 -3.19 -28.45
CA VAL A 404 6.18 -3.04 -27.18
C VAL A 404 6.07 -1.60 -26.67
N ARG A 405 6.23 -0.62 -27.57
CA ARG A 405 6.12 0.81 -27.27
C ARG A 405 4.74 1.17 -26.70
N ALA A 406 3.66 0.66 -27.30
CA ALA A 406 2.30 0.86 -26.76
C ALA A 406 2.16 0.28 -25.34
N VAL A 407 2.61 -0.96 -25.13
CA VAL A 407 2.55 -1.60 -23.80
C VAL A 407 3.39 -0.84 -22.78
N ARG A 408 4.62 -0.45 -23.14
CA ARG A 408 5.52 0.36 -22.30
C ARG A 408 4.87 1.68 -21.93
N ALA A 409 4.35 2.43 -22.89
CA ALA A 409 3.74 3.74 -22.66
C ALA A 409 2.58 3.66 -21.64
N MET A 410 1.78 2.59 -21.70
CA MET A 410 0.76 2.33 -20.69
C MET A 410 1.36 1.98 -19.32
N VAL A 411 2.42 1.16 -19.25
CA VAL A 411 3.09 0.87 -17.98
C VAL A 411 3.71 2.14 -17.38
N ASP A 412 4.35 2.98 -18.18
CA ASP A 412 4.88 4.29 -17.77
C ASP A 412 3.77 5.19 -17.21
N PHE A 413 2.62 5.29 -17.89
CA PHE A 413 1.47 6.03 -17.38
C PHE A 413 1.07 5.52 -15.98
N ILE A 414 0.98 4.20 -15.80
CA ILE A 414 0.60 3.60 -14.52
C ILE A 414 1.64 3.89 -13.44
N TYR A 415 2.94 3.88 -13.74
CA TYR A 415 3.99 4.23 -12.77
C TYR A 415 3.94 5.71 -12.39
N LYS A 416 3.87 6.62 -13.38
CA LYS A 416 3.76 8.06 -13.16
C LYS A 416 2.50 8.45 -12.40
N ALA A 417 1.36 7.82 -12.68
CA ALA A 417 0.10 8.06 -11.96
C ALA A 417 0.14 7.63 -10.48
N GLN A 418 1.16 6.87 -10.06
CA GLN A 418 1.38 6.45 -8.69
C GLN A 418 2.32 7.37 -7.90
N ALA A 419 2.80 8.47 -8.48
CA ALA A 419 3.64 9.43 -7.77
C ALA A 419 2.88 10.04 -6.57
N PRO A 420 3.53 10.21 -5.40
CA PRO A 420 2.88 10.77 -4.23
C PRO A 420 2.65 12.28 -4.34
N THR A 421 3.39 12.96 -5.20
CA THR A 421 3.23 14.37 -5.51
C THR A 421 3.29 14.58 -7.02
N PHE A 422 2.66 15.67 -7.49
CA PHE A 422 2.61 16.04 -8.90
C PHE A 422 2.89 17.53 -9.08
N THR A 423 3.53 17.89 -10.18
CA THR A 423 3.67 19.26 -10.66
C THR A 423 3.07 19.35 -12.07
N PRO A 424 2.84 20.55 -12.64
CA PRO A 424 2.43 20.69 -14.04
C PRO A 424 3.32 19.91 -15.01
N THR A 425 4.65 19.93 -14.80
CA THR A 425 5.59 19.15 -15.62
C THR A 425 5.35 17.64 -15.47
N SER A 426 5.27 17.10 -14.25
CA SER A 426 5.06 15.65 -14.09
C SER A 426 3.66 15.17 -14.55
N ILE A 427 2.64 16.04 -14.50
CA ILE A 427 1.32 15.79 -15.10
C ILE A 427 1.41 15.75 -16.63
N ALA A 428 2.19 16.65 -17.24
CA ALA A 428 2.44 16.65 -18.67
C ALA A 428 3.18 15.37 -19.10
N ASP A 429 4.20 14.94 -18.35
CA ASP A 429 4.96 13.72 -18.62
C ASP A 429 4.10 12.45 -18.49
N MET A 430 3.20 12.41 -17.50
CA MET A 430 2.21 11.34 -17.37
C MET A 430 1.26 11.34 -18.58
N THR A 431 0.76 12.51 -18.97
CA THR A 431 -0.16 12.66 -20.11
C THR A 431 0.52 12.27 -21.44
N SER A 432 1.79 12.61 -21.62
CA SER A 432 2.60 12.23 -22.77
C SER A 432 2.69 10.71 -22.93
N SER A 433 2.86 9.96 -21.83
CA SER A 433 2.81 8.49 -21.87
C SER A 433 1.45 7.94 -22.33
N LEU A 434 0.34 8.56 -21.96
CA LEU A 434 -0.98 8.16 -22.47
C LEU A 434 -1.17 8.52 -23.96
N GLN A 435 -0.64 9.67 -24.39
CA GLN A 435 -0.65 10.08 -25.79
C GLN A 435 0.17 9.11 -26.65
N GLU A 436 1.35 8.72 -26.18
CA GLU A 436 2.20 7.72 -26.84
C GLU A 436 1.48 6.37 -26.96
N PHE A 437 0.76 5.91 -25.92
CA PHE A 437 -0.11 4.74 -26.05
C PHE A 437 -1.14 4.91 -27.18
N HIS A 438 -1.79 6.07 -27.28
CA HIS A 438 -2.79 6.32 -28.32
C HIS A 438 -2.21 6.39 -29.74
N GLU A 439 -0.97 6.84 -29.89
CA GLU A 439 -0.24 6.82 -31.17
C GLU A 439 0.00 5.38 -31.63
N PHE A 440 0.46 4.51 -30.74
CA PHE A 440 0.89 3.15 -31.11
C PHE A 440 -0.17 2.06 -30.90
N LYS A 441 -1.30 2.31 -30.22
CA LYS A 441 -2.31 1.27 -29.93
C LYS A 441 -2.86 0.54 -31.17
N HIS A 442 -2.79 1.15 -32.34
CA HIS A 442 -3.24 0.53 -33.59
C HIS A 442 -2.47 -0.76 -33.94
N THR A 443 -1.23 -0.93 -33.45
CA THR A 443 -0.44 -2.15 -33.64
C THR A 443 -1.03 -3.36 -32.93
N ILE A 444 -1.74 -3.15 -31.82
CA ILE A 444 -2.48 -4.21 -31.10
C ILE A 444 -3.63 -4.75 -31.96
N LEU A 445 -4.29 -3.89 -32.73
CA LEU A 445 -5.35 -4.30 -33.67
C LEU A 445 -4.76 -5.02 -34.88
N ARG A 446 -3.67 -4.48 -35.45
CA ARG A 446 -2.96 -5.12 -36.58
C ARG A 446 -2.47 -6.52 -36.23
N ALA A 447 -2.05 -6.75 -34.99
CA ALA A 447 -1.65 -8.06 -34.48
C ALA A 447 -2.83 -8.99 -34.13
N GLU A 448 -4.09 -8.55 -34.32
CA GLU A 448 -5.31 -9.23 -33.87
C GLU A 448 -5.29 -9.65 -32.38
N ALA A 449 -4.47 -8.97 -31.57
CA ALA A 449 -4.23 -9.33 -30.17
C ALA A 449 -5.41 -8.99 -29.26
N ARG A 450 -6.24 -8.03 -29.68
CA ARG A 450 -7.51 -7.71 -29.02
C ARG A 450 -8.60 -8.63 -29.57
N ARG A 451 -8.85 -9.74 -28.86
CA ARG A 451 -9.79 -10.78 -29.28
C ARG A 451 -10.91 -11.01 -28.26
N GLY A 452 -12.13 -11.18 -28.74
CA GLY A 452 -13.29 -11.63 -27.99
C GLY A 452 -13.66 -13.08 -28.33
N THR A 453 -14.76 -13.57 -27.77
CA THR A 453 -15.26 -14.93 -28.09
C THR A 453 -15.66 -15.10 -29.55
N SER A 454 -15.99 -14.02 -30.26
CA SER A 454 -16.44 -14.03 -31.65
C SER A 454 -15.34 -13.66 -32.66
N GLY A 455 -14.08 -13.55 -32.24
CA GLY A 455 -12.95 -13.17 -33.09
C GLY A 455 -12.29 -11.84 -32.70
N PRO A 456 -11.44 -11.27 -33.58
CA PRO A 456 -10.77 -9.99 -33.35
C PRO A 456 -11.78 -8.86 -33.12
N ILE A 457 -11.41 -7.91 -32.25
CA ILE A 457 -12.18 -6.69 -31.96
C ILE A 457 -11.40 -5.50 -32.50
N GLU A 458 -11.97 -4.78 -33.47
CA GLU A 458 -11.27 -3.74 -34.25
C GLU A 458 -11.34 -2.33 -33.65
N HIS A 459 -11.78 -2.20 -32.38
CA HIS A 459 -11.99 -0.89 -31.73
C HIS A 459 -11.53 -0.89 -30.27
N PHE A 460 -11.24 0.31 -29.74
CA PHE A 460 -10.81 0.55 -28.35
C PHE A 460 -11.91 1.18 -27.48
N GLU A 461 -13.17 0.81 -27.68
CA GLU A 461 -14.28 1.27 -26.82
C GLU A 461 -14.21 0.57 -25.46
N ILE A 462 -13.25 0.99 -24.66
CA ILE A 462 -12.95 0.46 -23.34
C ILE A 462 -13.20 1.61 -22.37
N PRO A 463 -14.28 1.59 -21.57
CA PRO A 463 -14.59 2.70 -20.66
C PRO A 463 -13.45 3.07 -19.70
N LYS A 464 -12.66 2.08 -19.25
CA LYS A 464 -11.48 2.33 -18.40
C LYS A 464 -10.38 3.10 -19.13
N LEU A 465 -10.21 2.90 -20.44
CA LEU A 465 -9.22 3.64 -21.22
C LEU A 465 -9.59 5.12 -21.31
N GLU A 466 -10.88 5.42 -21.49
CA GLU A 466 -11.40 6.80 -21.45
C GLU A 466 -11.18 7.43 -20.07
N LEU A 467 -11.40 6.66 -19.00
CA LEU A 467 -11.20 7.14 -17.63
C LEU A 467 -9.73 7.51 -17.33
N LEU A 468 -8.74 6.90 -18.00
CA LEU A 468 -7.33 7.28 -17.83
C LEU A 468 -7.07 8.75 -18.23
N ALA A 469 -7.82 9.29 -19.21
CA ALA A 469 -7.69 10.69 -19.62
C ALA A 469 -8.15 11.68 -18.52
N SER A 470 -8.96 11.23 -17.54
CA SER A 470 -9.42 12.12 -16.47
C SER A 470 -8.36 12.41 -15.41
N PHE A 471 -7.25 11.66 -15.36
CA PHE A 471 -6.22 11.81 -14.32
C PHE A 471 -5.60 13.20 -14.33
N ALA A 472 -5.21 13.71 -15.50
CA ALA A 472 -4.59 15.02 -15.65
C ALA A 472 -5.50 16.17 -15.17
N ARG A 473 -6.82 16.02 -15.34
CA ARG A 473 -7.83 16.97 -14.83
C ARG A 473 -8.08 16.81 -13.34
N ALA A 474 -8.04 15.58 -12.83
CA ALA A 474 -8.35 15.26 -11.44
C ALA A 474 -7.24 15.68 -10.47
N ILE A 475 -5.96 15.49 -10.83
CA ILE A 475 -4.82 15.74 -9.94
C ILE A 475 -4.78 17.18 -9.40
N PRO A 476 -4.88 18.24 -10.22
CA PRO A 476 -4.88 19.62 -9.70
C PRO A 476 -6.06 19.93 -8.77
N GLN A 477 -7.15 19.17 -8.89
CA GLN A 477 -8.40 19.35 -8.15
C GLN A 477 -8.46 18.51 -6.86
N LEU A 478 -7.74 17.39 -6.78
CA LEU A 478 -7.88 16.44 -5.67
C LEU A 478 -6.57 16.16 -4.93
N GLY A 479 -5.42 16.57 -5.48
CA GLY A 479 -4.10 16.11 -5.07
C GLY A 479 -3.73 14.80 -5.77
N SER A 480 -2.70 14.12 -5.26
CA SER A 480 -2.25 12.84 -5.83
C SER A 480 -3.34 11.77 -5.78
N ILE A 481 -3.51 11.03 -6.87
CA ILE A 481 -4.56 10.00 -6.98
C ILE A 481 -4.29 8.78 -6.09
N ILE A 482 -3.03 8.53 -5.71
CA ILE A 482 -2.69 7.38 -4.86
C ILE A 482 -3.40 7.41 -3.50
N GLN A 483 -3.79 8.59 -3.04
CA GLN A 483 -4.50 8.78 -1.78
C GLN A 483 -5.97 8.28 -1.80
N PHE A 484 -6.47 7.87 -2.97
CA PHE A 484 -7.81 7.33 -3.21
C PHE A 484 -7.81 5.87 -3.70
N THR A 485 -6.67 5.16 -3.67
CA THR A 485 -6.62 3.76 -4.14
C THR A 485 -7.51 2.84 -3.30
N ALA A 486 -8.16 1.87 -3.95
CA ALA A 486 -9.04 0.92 -3.29
C ALA A 486 -8.30 -0.19 -2.50
N ASP A 487 -6.96 -0.27 -2.56
CA ASP A 487 -6.17 -1.32 -1.88
C ASP A 487 -6.53 -1.50 -0.40
N VAL A 488 -6.76 -0.38 0.32
CA VAL A 488 -7.07 -0.40 1.75
C VAL A 488 -8.50 -0.84 2.00
N SER A 489 -9.44 -0.34 1.20
CA SER A 489 -10.84 -0.76 1.26
C SER A 489 -11.00 -2.26 0.97
N GLU A 490 -10.27 -2.82 -0.01
CA GLU A 490 -10.27 -4.26 -0.27
C GLU A 490 -9.73 -5.07 0.92
N ARG A 491 -8.65 -4.60 1.56
CA ARG A 491 -8.13 -5.24 2.77
C ARG A 491 -9.14 -5.16 3.93
N MET A 492 -9.87 -4.06 4.04
CA MET A 492 -10.93 -3.90 5.04
C MET A 492 -12.15 -4.78 4.76
N LEU A 493 -12.52 -5.06 3.51
CA LEU A 493 -13.57 -6.03 3.19
C LEU A 493 -13.27 -7.41 3.81
N ILE A 494 -11.99 -7.79 3.88
CA ILE A 494 -11.58 -9.03 4.55
C ILE A 494 -11.72 -8.92 6.07
N THR A 495 -11.14 -7.88 6.67
CA THR A 495 -11.01 -7.79 8.14
C THR A 495 -12.31 -7.36 8.83
N GLN A 496 -13.04 -6.42 8.23
CA GLN A 496 -14.22 -5.77 8.81
C GLN A 496 -15.55 -6.39 8.36
N CYS A 497 -15.60 -7.10 7.22
CA CYS A 497 -16.88 -7.60 6.67
C CYS A 497 -17.02 -9.12 6.76
N LYS A 498 -16.01 -9.91 6.42
CA LYS A 498 -16.15 -11.38 6.39
C LYS A 498 -16.19 -12.00 7.79
N ASN A 499 -15.33 -11.55 8.70
CA ASN A 499 -15.20 -12.14 10.04
C ASN A 499 -16.44 -11.95 10.95
N PRO A 500 -17.09 -10.76 11.00
CA PRO A 500 -18.22 -10.56 11.93
C PRO A 500 -19.47 -11.36 11.56
N PHE A 501 -19.73 -11.53 10.25
CA PHE A 501 -20.93 -12.19 9.73
C PHE A 501 -20.87 -13.72 9.89
N GLU A 502 -19.67 -14.31 9.87
CA GLU A 502 -19.42 -15.73 10.16
C GLU A 502 -19.78 -16.12 11.61
N ARG A 503 -19.86 -15.16 12.55
CA ARG A 503 -20.11 -15.41 13.98
C ARG A 503 -21.59 -15.40 14.38
N THR A 504 -22.50 -15.22 13.42
CA THR A 504 -23.94 -15.19 13.66
C THR A 504 -24.52 -16.61 13.77
N SER A 505 -25.72 -16.77 14.33
CA SER A 505 -26.43 -18.06 14.31
C SER A 505 -27.00 -18.43 12.93
N HIS A 506 -26.85 -17.54 11.93
CA HIS A 506 -27.43 -17.64 10.59
C HIS A 506 -28.96 -17.82 10.57
N GLN A 507 -29.65 -17.58 11.69
CA GLN A 507 -31.11 -17.59 11.76
C GLN A 507 -31.68 -16.30 11.17
N ARG A 508 -32.42 -16.42 10.05
CA ARG A 508 -32.91 -15.28 9.25
C ARG A 508 -33.64 -14.21 10.07
N ALA A 509 -34.48 -14.61 11.04
CA ALA A 509 -35.30 -13.67 11.83
C ALA A 509 -34.50 -12.79 12.81
N THR A 510 -33.33 -13.24 13.25
CA THR A 510 -32.51 -12.50 14.25
C THR A 510 -31.13 -12.11 13.72
N PHE A 511 -30.79 -12.53 12.49
CA PHE A 511 -29.50 -12.33 11.85
C PHE A 511 -29.01 -10.88 11.91
N THR A 512 -29.83 -9.94 11.44
CA THR A 512 -29.46 -8.52 11.37
C THR A 512 -29.22 -7.91 12.75
N GLN A 513 -30.04 -8.24 13.75
CA GLN A 513 -29.86 -7.77 15.12
C GLN A 513 -28.60 -8.36 15.76
N GLN A 514 -28.23 -9.61 15.43
CA GLN A 514 -26.99 -10.20 15.89
C GLN A 514 -25.77 -9.52 15.27
N VAL A 515 -25.81 -9.21 13.97
CA VAL A 515 -24.73 -8.49 13.27
C VAL A 515 -24.48 -7.12 13.91
N VAL A 516 -25.53 -6.31 14.10
CA VAL A 516 -25.43 -4.99 14.77
C VAL A 516 -24.71 -5.11 16.12
N ARG A 517 -25.16 -6.03 16.98
CA ARG A 517 -24.57 -6.23 18.31
C ARG A 517 -23.12 -6.74 18.26
N LEU A 518 -22.78 -7.58 17.29
CA LEU A 518 -21.41 -8.08 17.13
C LEU A 518 -20.46 -6.97 16.71
N LEU A 519 -20.88 -6.13 15.75
CA LEU A 519 -20.09 -5.01 15.27
C LEU A 519 -19.88 -3.94 16.35
N ASP A 520 -20.92 -3.59 17.12
CA ASP A 520 -20.79 -2.68 18.26
C ASP A 520 -19.76 -3.21 19.28
N ARG A 521 -19.82 -4.51 19.61
CA ARG A 521 -18.93 -5.13 20.61
C ARG A 521 -17.48 -5.21 20.16
N GLU A 522 -17.21 -5.50 18.90
CA GLU A 522 -15.84 -5.52 18.38
C GLU A 522 -15.22 -4.12 18.43
N GLU A 523 -15.98 -3.09 18.06
CA GLU A 523 -15.53 -1.70 18.13
C GLU A 523 -15.28 -1.27 19.58
N THR A 524 -16.25 -1.50 20.47
CA THR A 524 -16.14 -1.19 21.89
C THR A 524 -14.95 -1.89 22.52
N ALA A 525 -14.72 -3.18 22.23
CA ALA A 525 -13.58 -3.91 22.77
C ALA A 525 -12.24 -3.32 22.30
N ARG A 526 -12.13 -2.98 21.02
CA ARG A 526 -10.91 -2.39 20.44
C ARG A 526 -10.61 -1.01 21.03
N GLN A 527 -11.63 -0.17 21.17
CA GLN A 527 -11.49 1.16 21.77
C GLN A 527 -11.14 1.07 23.25
N PHE A 528 -11.81 0.18 23.99
CA PHE A 528 -11.57 -0.01 25.42
C PHE A 528 -10.19 -0.61 25.69
N ASP A 529 -9.70 -1.54 24.86
CA ASP A 529 -8.32 -2.05 24.91
C ASP A 529 -7.31 -0.90 24.89
N LEU A 530 -7.47 0.01 23.93
CA LEU A 530 -6.58 1.16 23.78
C LEU A 530 -6.72 2.13 24.97
N TYR A 531 -7.95 2.51 25.33
CA TYR A 531 -8.21 3.36 26.50
C TYR A 531 -7.61 2.78 27.79
N ALA A 532 -7.85 1.50 28.06
CA ALA A 532 -7.42 0.84 29.28
C ALA A 532 -5.90 0.69 29.33
N LEU A 533 -5.26 0.37 28.21
CA LEU A 533 -3.81 0.34 28.09
C LEU A 533 -3.19 1.69 28.49
N LEU A 534 -3.75 2.80 28.02
CA LEU A 534 -3.22 4.13 28.33
C LEU A 534 -3.42 4.49 29.80
N ARG A 535 -4.64 4.29 30.30
CA ARG A 535 -5.02 4.65 31.66
C ARG A 535 -4.31 3.80 32.71
N SER A 536 -4.08 2.51 32.45
CA SER A 536 -3.36 1.64 33.40
C SER A 536 -1.88 2.01 33.57
N ASN A 537 -1.35 2.89 32.72
CA ASN A 537 0.04 3.34 32.75
C ASN A 537 0.15 4.85 33.05
N ASP A 538 -0.91 5.48 33.55
CA ASP A 538 -0.99 6.93 33.84
C ASP A 538 -0.62 7.83 32.64
N MET A 539 -0.86 7.34 31.42
CA MET A 539 -0.51 8.04 30.20
C MET A 539 -1.57 9.08 29.83
N SER A 540 -1.13 10.24 29.34
CA SER A 540 -2.02 11.31 28.88
C SER A 540 -2.93 10.82 27.75
N LEU A 541 -4.24 11.10 27.87
CA LEU A 541 -5.21 10.89 26.79
C LEU A 541 -5.16 12.01 25.73
N ASN A 542 -4.35 13.04 25.96
CA ASN A 542 -3.98 14.06 24.99
C ASN A 542 -2.60 13.75 24.41
N ASN A 543 -2.46 13.93 23.09
CA ASN A 543 -1.15 13.95 22.45
C ASN A 543 -0.52 15.32 22.76
N LEU A 544 0.22 15.42 23.87
CA LEU A 544 0.95 16.65 24.20
C LEU A 544 2.12 16.79 23.23
N ILE A 545 2.23 17.96 22.59
CA ILE A 545 3.42 18.34 21.82
C ILE A 545 4.56 18.46 22.84
N VAL A 546 5.35 17.39 22.99
CA VAL A 546 6.66 17.47 23.64
C VAL A 546 7.64 17.78 22.52
N ASN A 547 8.15 19.02 22.51
CA ASN A 547 9.31 19.37 21.70
C ASN A 547 10.52 18.64 22.28
N GLU A 548 10.79 17.44 21.79
CA GLU A 548 12.10 16.79 21.73
C GLU A 548 11.89 15.44 21.01
N PHE A 549 12.71 15.20 19.97
CA PHE A 549 12.61 14.14 18.94
C PHE A 549 11.84 14.50 17.65
N ASP A 550 12.39 15.45 16.91
CA ASP A 550 12.09 15.70 15.47
C ASP A 550 12.59 14.56 14.52
N GLU A 551 12.99 13.39 15.04
CA GLU A 551 13.59 12.31 14.22
C GLU A 551 12.92 10.93 14.32
N VAL A 552 11.67 10.81 14.78
CA VAL A 552 10.96 9.51 14.76
C VAL A 552 9.96 9.47 13.62
N VAL A 553 10.47 9.39 12.39
CA VAL A 553 9.65 9.14 11.21
C VAL A 553 9.34 7.64 11.11
N ASP A 554 8.06 7.33 10.98
CA ASP A 554 7.54 6.06 10.45
C ASP A 554 7.29 4.90 11.43
N MET A 555 6.66 5.20 12.57
CA MET A 555 5.86 4.21 13.30
C MET A 555 4.38 4.34 12.91
N ASP A 556 3.63 3.23 12.90
CA ASP A 556 2.16 3.24 12.89
C ASP A 556 1.69 4.35 13.85
N PRO A 557 0.84 5.32 13.47
CA PRO A 557 0.47 6.43 14.33
C PRO A 557 0.02 5.99 15.72
N MET A 558 -0.68 4.85 15.80
CA MET A 558 -1.07 4.26 17.07
C MET A 558 0.16 3.83 17.88
N LEU A 559 1.13 3.18 17.25
CA LEU A 559 2.36 2.74 17.90
C LEU A 559 3.33 3.88 18.19
N GLY A 560 3.50 4.84 17.27
CA GLY A 560 4.32 6.04 17.47
C GLY A 560 3.75 6.90 18.60
N TRP A 561 2.43 7.04 18.66
CA TRP A 561 1.78 7.65 19.80
C TRP A 561 2.02 6.84 21.09
N ILE A 562 1.76 5.52 21.11
CA ILE A 562 2.06 4.66 22.28
C ILE A 562 3.52 4.79 22.73
N MET A 563 4.49 4.79 21.81
CA MET A 563 5.92 4.93 22.14
C MET A 563 6.28 6.30 22.70
N ARG A 564 5.61 7.38 22.27
CA ARG A 564 5.79 8.72 22.86
C ARG A 564 5.29 8.79 24.28
N VAL A 565 4.17 8.13 24.57
CA VAL A 565 3.51 8.25 25.88
C VAL A 565 3.89 7.13 26.86
N ALA A 566 4.45 6.00 26.41
CA ALA A 566 4.75 4.82 27.24
C ALA A 566 6.26 4.66 27.55
N PRO A 567 6.66 4.23 28.76
CA PRO A 567 8.06 3.90 29.10
C PRO A 567 8.69 2.78 28.23
N GLU A 568 10.01 2.82 28.02
CA GLU A 568 10.76 1.88 27.16
C GLU A 568 10.53 0.38 27.49
N GLU A 569 10.30 0.03 28.75
CA GLU A 569 10.10 -1.36 29.20
C GLU A 569 8.74 -1.96 28.77
N LEU A 570 7.75 -1.10 28.47
CA LEU A 570 6.38 -1.48 28.06
C LEU A 570 6.22 -1.55 26.52
N SER A 571 7.25 -1.17 25.75
CA SER A 571 7.27 -1.15 24.28
C SER A 571 7.17 -2.53 23.61
N ARG A 572 7.00 -3.63 24.36
CA ARG A 572 6.78 -5.00 23.86
C ARG A 572 5.32 -5.24 23.42
N PHE A 573 4.75 -4.35 22.61
CA PHE A 573 3.47 -4.60 21.96
C PHE A 573 3.68 -5.61 20.81
N GLN A 574 2.94 -6.73 20.80
CA GLN A 574 2.97 -7.73 19.71
C GLN A 574 2.07 -7.34 18.52
N GLY A 575 2.08 -6.07 18.13
CA GLY A 575 1.53 -5.65 16.85
C GLY A 575 2.46 -6.04 15.69
N PRO A 576 2.00 -6.04 14.43
CA PRO A 576 2.92 -6.09 13.30
C PRO A 576 3.87 -4.90 13.44
N ARG A 577 5.14 -5.16 13.78
CA ARG A 577 6.15 -4.12 13.92
C ARG A 577 6.16 -3.30 12.61
N PRO A 578 5.95 -1.98 12.65
CA PRO A 578 6.40 -1.11 11.58
C PRO A 578 7.89 -1.37 11.36
N ILE A 579 8.37 -1.11 10.15
CA ILE A 579 9.77 -1.34 9.79
C ILE A 579 10.63 -0.26 10.48
N CYS A 580 10.86 -0.46 11.78
CA CYS A 580 11.62 0.44 12.65
C CYS A 580 13.11 0.11 12.55
N ASN A 581 13.75 0.56 11.47
CA ASN A 581 15.19 0.50 11.20
C ASN A 581 15.48 1.37 9.95
N HIS A 582 16.52 2.21 9.99
CA HIS A 582 17.82 1.74 9.45
C HIS A 582 18.51 0.96 10.60
N PHE A 583 19.29 -0.07 10.28
CA PHE A 583 19.66 -1.10 11.25
C PHE A 583 20.42 -0.54 12.48
N LEU A 584 19.87 -0.68 13.69
CA LEU A 584 20.45 -0.18 14.97
C LEU A 584 21.94 -0.54 15.24
N LYS A 585 22.49 -1.52 14.51
CA LYS A 585 23.91 -1.93 14.51
C LYS A 585 24.44 -2.20 13.09
N GLY A 586 23.81 -1.63 12.07
CA GLY A 586 24.18 -1.81 10.67
C GLY A 586 25.29 -0.86 10.21
N LEU A 587 25.72 -1.06 8.98
CA LEU A 587 26.68 -0.18 8.31
C LEU A 587 25.90 0.87 7.52
N LEU A 588 26.40 2.11 7.47
CA LEU A 588 25.85 3.19 6.66
C LEU A 588 26.80 3.52 5.51
N SER A 589 26.26 3.86 4.34
CA SER A 589 27.04 4.50 3.27
C SER A 589 27.61 5.84 3.75
N GLU A 590 28.64 6.34 3.07
CA GLU A 590 29.30 7.61 3.44
C GLU A 590 28.32 8.80 3.45
N ASP A 591 27.36 8.82 2.52
CA ASP A 591 26.31 9.84 2.42
C ASP A 591 25.09 9.58 3.34
N SER A 592 25.12 8.48 4.11
CA SER A 592 24.04 8.02 4.99
C SER A 592 22.68 7.76 4.30
N ARG A 593 22.64 7.63 2.97
CA ARG A 593 21.40 7.33 2.22
C ARG A 593 21.07 5.83 2.18
N VAL A 594 22.06 4.97 2.39
CA VAL A 594 21.94 3.52 2.30
C VAL A 594 22.39 2.88 3.60
N ALA A 595 21.58 1.97 4.16
CA ALA A 595 21.99 1.11 5.26
C ALA A 595 22.12 -0.35 4.86
N PHE A 596 23.07 -1.03 5.49
CA PHE A 596 23.37 -2.43 5.28
C PHE A 596 23.29 -3.22 6.57
N HIS A 597 22.82 -4.46 6.46
CA HIS A 597 22.86 -5.42 7.55
C HIS A 597 23.40 -6.76 7.08
N ILE A 598 24.39 -7.24 7.82
CA ILE A 598 24.97 -8.56 7.69
C ILE A 598 24.77 -9.33 8.99
N THR A 599 24.59 -10.65 8.91
CA THR A 599 24.42 -11.46 10.14
C THR A 599 25.72 -11.50 10.93
N VAL A 600 25.63 -11.48 12.26
CA VAL A 600 26.80 -11.53 13.15
C VAL A 600 27.64 -12.78 12.89
N SER A 601 26.99 -13.94 12.73
CA SER A 601 27.65 -15.18 12.34
C SER A 601 27.81 -15.25 10.82
N SER A 602 29.01 -15.61 10.37
CA SER A 602 29.31 -15.95 8.98
C SER A 602 28.85 -17.36 8.65
N ASP A 603 28.40 -17.58 7.42
CA ASP A 603 28.03 -18.91 6.90
C ASP A 603 29.27 -19.81 6.76
N HIS A 604 30.41 -19.21 6.39
CA HIS A 604 31.71 -19.90 6.39
C HIS A 604 32.74 -19.05 7.12
N THR A 605 33.15 -19.51 8.29
CA THR A 605 34.12 -18.81 9.14
C THR A 605 35.54 -19.32 8.90
N ASN A 606 36.52 -18.40 8.88
CA ASN A 606 37.96 -18.70 8.86
C ASN A 606 38.39 -19.65 7.72
N LYS A 607 37.95 -19.38 6.49
CA LYS A 607 38.33 -20.16 5.30
C LYS A 607 39.44 -19.49 4.51
N THR A 608 40.24 -20.28 3.80
CA THR A 608 41.31 -19.76 2.94
C THR A 608 40.75 -19.31 1.58
N ALA A 609 41.40 -18.33 0.93
CA ALA A 609 40.98 -17.90 -0.40
C ALA A 609 40.93 -19.04 -1.44
N PRO A 610 41.89 -19.99 -1.50
CA PRO A 610 41.79 -21.14 -2.41
C PRO A 610 40.63 -22.09 -2.11
N PHE A 611 40.23 -22.24 -0.83
CA PHE A 611 39.05 -23.03 -0.48
C PHE A 611 37.78 -22.36 -1.02
N LEU A 612 37.65 -21.04 -0.81
CA LEU A 612 36.49 -20.26 -1.26
C LEU A 612 36.42 -20.18 -2.78
N ALA A 613 37.55 -20.03 -3.47
CA ALA A 613 37.65 -20.10 -4.92
C ALA A 613 37.05 -21.40 -5.49
N ARG A 614 37.32 -22.55 -4.84
CA ARG A 614 36.70 -23.84 -5.22
C ARG A 614 35.22 -23.90 -4.87
N LEU A 615 34.82 -23.46 -3.69
CA LEU A 615 33.43 -23.48 -3.23
C LEU A 615 32.51 -22.65 -4.13
N TYR A 616 32.94 -21.44 -4.48
CA TYR A 616 32.17 -20.50 -5.30
C TYR A 616 32.40 -20.64 -6.81
N GLN A 617 33.32 -21.53 -7.22
CA GLN A 617 33.78 -21.69 -8.61
C GLN A 617 34.32 -20.37 -9.21
N LEU A 618 35.21 -19.71 -8.47
CA LEU A 618 35.85 -18.43 -8.79
C LEU A 618 37.38 -18.59 -8.79
N PRO A 619 37.97 -19.17 -9.84
CA PRO A 619 39.40 -19.51 -9.87
C PRO A 619 40.33 -18.28 -9.80
N ASP A 620 39.86 -17.12 -10.25
CA ASP A 620 40.57 -15.84 -10.24
C ASP A 620 40.57 -15.17 -8.85
N PHE A 621 39.62 -15.52 -7.96
CA PHE A 621 39.44 -14.85 -6.67
C PHE A 621 40.72 -14.69 -5.84
N PRO A 622 41.60 -15.72 -5.68
CA PRO A 622 42.82 -15.56 -4.90
C PRO A 622 43.80 -14.53 -5.47
N LEU A 623 43.89 -14.43 -6.80
CA LEU A 623 44.73 -13.43 -7.48
C LEU A 623 44.11 -12.04 -7.34
N THR A 624 42.80 -11.91 -7.58
CA THR A 624 42.06 -10.65 -7.43
C THR A 624 42.15 -10.12 -6.00
N LEU A 625 42.05 -10.98 -4.98
CA LEU A 625 42.22 -10.59 -3.58
C LEU A 625 43.62 -10.06 -3.28
N ARG A 626 44.65 -10.73 -3.80
CA ARG A 626 46.03 -10.27 -3.64
C ARG A 626 46.25 -8.90 -4.29
N SER A 627 45.83 -8.74 -5.54
CA SER A 627 45.94 -7.47 -6.26
C SER A 627 45.13 -6.35 -5.59
N PHE A 628 43.97 -6.67 -5.03
CA PHE A 628 43.19 -5.72 -4.24
C PHE A 628 43.94 -5.25 -2.99
N ILE A 629 44.49 -6.17 -2.18
CA ILE A 629 45.27 -5.80 -0.99
C ILE A 629 46.53 -5.00 -1.39
N GLU A 630 47.20 -5.37 -2.49
CA GLU A 630 48.32 -4.61 -3.07
C GLU A 630 47.90 -3.19 -3.46
N SER A 631 46.71 -3.01 -4.04
CA SER A 631 46.18 -1.70 -4.44
C SER A 631 45.84 -0.80 -3.26
N VAL A 632 45.39 -1.36 -2.14
CA VAL A 632 45.14 -0.61 -0.90
C VAL A 632 46.45 -0.13 -0.29
N ASN A 633 47.45 -1.02 -0.18
CA ASN A 633 48.80 -0.65 0.23
C ASN A 633 49.82 -1.73 -0.19
N PRO A 634 50.81 -1.41 -1.04
CA PRO A 634 51.77 -2.39 -1.56
C PRO A 634 52.58 -3.12 -0.47
N THR A 635 52.76 -2.51 0.70
CA THR A 635 53.51 -3.12 1.82
C THR A 635 52.71 -4.15 2.62
N LEU A 636 51.39 -4.20 2.44
CA LEU A 636 50.49 -5.05 3.21
C LEU A 636 50.23 -6.43 2.57
N ALA A 637 50.45 -6.55 1.26
CA ALA A 637 50.13 -7.72 0.47
C ALA A 637 50.73 -9.02 1.02
N THR A 638 52.04 -9.02 1.28
CA THR A 638 52.75 -10.18 1.82
C THR A 638 52.30 -10.54 3.24
N ARG A 639 51.89 -9.53 4.03
CA ARG A 639 51.46 -9.71 5.43
C ARG A 639 50.08 -10.36 5.55
N PHE A 640 49.17 -10.03 4.64
CA PHE A 640 47.78 -10.50 4.68
C PHE A 640 47.44 -11.54 3.58
N GLN A 641 48.43 -11.98 2.80
CA GLN A 641 48.23 -12.98 1.73
C GLN A 641 47.56 -14.28 2.21
N ASN A 642 47.87 -14.70 3.44
CA ASN A 642 47.33 -15.92 4.05
C ASN A 642 46.22 -15.63 5.09
N GLN A 643 45.70 -14.41 5.12
CA GLN A 643 44.65 -14.04 6.05
C GLN A 643 43.39 -14.89 5.78
N LEU A 644 42.85 -15.48 6.85
CA LEU A 644 41.61 -16.25 6.74
C LEU A 644 40.44 -15.31 6.49
N LEU A 645 39.39 -15.81 5.83
CA LEU A 645 38.23 -15.02 5.44
C LEU A 645 36.96 -15.55 6.12
N ASN A 646 36.07 -14.63 6.46
CA ASN A 646 34.70 -14.92 6.87
C ASN A 646 33.76 -14.58 5.69
N VAL A 647 32.79 -15.45 5.41
CA VAL A 647 31.92 -15.32 4.23
C VAL A 647 30.47 -15.43 4.62
N TRP A 648 29.65 -14.60 3.99
CA TRP A 648 28.19 -14.56 4.15
C TRP A 648 27.52 -14.82 2.80
N ASN A 649 26.42 -15.56 2.83
CA ASN A 649 25.65 -15.91 1.62
C ASN A 649 24.68 -14.81 1.20
N LYS A 650 24.53 -13.74 2.01
CA LYS A 650 23.57 -12.67 1.81
C LYS A 650 23.87 -11.46 2.69
N PHE A 651 23.37 -10.31 2.25
CA PHE A 651 23.22 -9.12 3.08
C PHE A 651 21.84 -8.50 2.85
N ARG A 652 21.46 -7.53 3.68
CA ARG A 652 20.28 -6.69 3.46
C ARG A 652 20.70 -5.25 3.19
N ILE A 653 19.97 -4.61 2.30
CA ILE A 653 20.10 -3.20 1.96
C ILE A 653 18.78 -2.50 2.27
N GLN A 654 18.85 -1.25 2.70
CA GLN A 654 17.70 -0.43 2.99
C GLN A 654 17.98 1.02 2.58
N LEU A 655 17.02 1.64 1.90
CA LEU A 655 17.15 2.93 1.23
C LEU A 655 16.14 3.91 1.81
N HIS A 656 16.46 5.21 1.74
CA HIS A 656 15.45 6.25 1.86
C HIS A 656 14.59 6.30 0.58
N SER A 657 13.30 6.60 0.74
CA SER A 657 12.40 6.85 -0.39
C SER A 657 12.82 8.14 -1.11
N MET A 658 13.01 8.06 -2.42
CA MET A 658 13.30 9.23 -3.26
C MET A 658 12.07 10.15 -3.35
N LEU A 659 10.89 9.53 -3.45
CA LEU A 659 9.64 10.25 -3.57
C LEU A 659 9.21 10.90 -2.25
N ARG A 660 9.69 10.38 -1.11
CA ARG A 660 9.43 10.90 0.24
C ARG A 660 10.70 10.75 1.07
N PRO A 661 11.64 11.71 1.01
CA PRO A 661 12.98 11.60 1.63
C PRO A 661 13.00 11.24 3.12
N ARG A 662 11.91 11.55 3.85
CA ARG A 662 11.75 11.22 5.26
C ARG A 662 11.37 9.74 5.53
N LEU A 663 10.89 9.01 4.54
CA LEU A 663 10.45 7.63 4.68
C LEU A 663 11.58 6.65 4.36
N VAL A 664 11.65 5.58 5.15
CA VAL A 664 12.59 4.49 4.96
C VAL A 664 11.88 3.35 4.21
N MET A 665 12.49 2.89 3.13
CA MET A 665 11.95 1.78 2.35
C MET A 665 12.06 0.44 3.09
N PRO A 666 11.21 -0.55 2.76
CA PRO A 666 11.38 -1.91 3.27
C PRO A 666 12.75 -2.49 2.89
N SER A 667 13.42 -3.14 3.85
CA SER A 667 14.73 -3.79 3.59
C SER A 667 14.63 -4.83 2.46
N GLN A 668 15.54 -4.78 1.51
CA GLN A 668 15.71 -5.77 0.44
C GLN A 668 16.85 -6.72 0.80
N GLN A 669 16.72 -8.00 0.41
CA GLN A 669 17.80 -8.98 0.60
C GLN A 669 18.55 -9.17 -0.71
N VAL A 670 19.88 -9.13 -0.66
CA VAL A 670 20.78 -9.45 -1.77
C VAL A 670 21.45 -10.79 -1.49
N GLN A 671 21.32 -11.72 -2.42
CA GLN A 671 21.82 -13.09 -2.32
C GLN A 671 23.16 -13.26 -3.04
N ALA A 672 24.06 -14.07 -2.47
CA ALA A 672 25.35 -14.45 -3.03
C ALA A 672 25.66 -15.91 -2.63
N TYR A 673 24.75 -16.83 -2.94
CA TYR A 673 24.90 -18.24 -2.57
C TYR A 673 25.87 -18.97 -3.49
N PRO A 674 26.79 -19.79 -2.95
CA PRO A 674 27.64 -20.65 -3.76
C PRO A 674 26.83 -21.75 -4.46
N PRO A 675 27.41 -22.38 -5.50
CA PRO A 675 26.89 -23.59 -6.11
C PRO A 675 26.49 -24.66 -5.09
N SER A 676 25.31 -25.26 -5.29
CA SER A 676 24.75 -26.31 -4.45
C SER A 676 23.85 -27.25 -5.27
N THR A 677 23.33 -28.31 -4.66
CA THR A 677 22.38 -29.22 -5.32
C THR A 677 21.11 -28.52 -5.83
N ASN A 678 20.63 -27.52 -5.09
CA ASN A 678 19.43 -26.74 -5.45
C ASN A 678 19.74 -25.58 -6.41
N TYR A 679 20.99 -25.11 -6.44
CA TYR A 679 21.45 -24.00 -7.28
C TYR A 679 22.78 -24.38 -7.92
N PRO A 680 22.77 -25.15 -9.04
CA PRO A 680 23.99 -25.73 -9.60
C PRO A 680 25.06 -24.71 -10.00
N ARG A 681 24.66 -23.46 -10.27
CA ARG A 681 25.56 -22.34 -10.61
C ARG A 681 25.60 -21.24 -9.53
N GLY A 682 25.07 -21.52 -8.34
CA GLY A 682 24.87 -20.53 -7.28
C GLY A 682 23.59 -19.72 -7.49
N ASN A 683 23.26 -18.86 -6.51
CA ASN A 683 22.11 -17.96 -6.59
C ASN A 683 22.55 -16.56 -6.13
N CYS A 684 22.88 -15.72 -7.11
CA CYS A 684 23.63 -14.48 -6.93
C CYS A 684 22.90 -13.31 -7.59
N ASP A 685 22.49 -12.33 -6.79
CA ASP A 685 21.72 -11.16 -7.23
C ASP A 685 22.63 -10.07 -7.83
N ALA A 686 22.02 -9.11 -8.53
CA ALA A 686 22.70 -7.96 -9.11
C ALA A 686 22.50 -6.69 -8.29
N VAL A 687 23.50 -5.81 -8.33
CA VAL A 687 23.53 -4.53 -7.63
C VAL A 687 24.03 -3.42 -8.56
N LEU A 688 23.64 -2.18 -8.25
CA LEU A 688 24.23 -0.97 -8.80
C LEU A 688 25.28 -0.44 -7.83
N LEU A 689 26.42 0.00 -8.37
CA LEU A 689 27.53 0.56 -7.63
C LEU A 689 27.76 2.00 -8.09
N GLN A 690 28.09 2.88 -7.16
CA GLN A 690 28.52 4.24 -7.45
C GLN A 690 29.99 4.37 -7.05
N MET A 691 30.89 4.38 -8.03
CA MET A 691 32.30 4.66 -7.79
C MET A 691 32.55 6.17 -7.82
N HIS A 692 33.71 6.65 -7.36
CA HIS A 692 34.09 8.06 -7.44
C HIS A 692 34.16 8.63 -8.88
N SER A 693 33.97 7.81 -9.91
CA SER A 693 33.72 8.20 -11.31
C SER A 693 32.22 8.40 -11.55
N GLU A 694 31.83 9.40 -12.34
CA GLU A 694 30.42 9.75 -12.61
C GLU A 694 29.55 8.60 -13.21
N ASP A 695 30.14 7.52 -13.73
CA ASP A 695 29.41 6.39 -14.31
C ASP A 695 29.05 5.30 -13.28
N ALA A 696 27.75 4.99 -13.16
CA ALA A 696 27.27 3.88 -12.34
C ALA A 696 27.62 2.51 -12.95
N ILE A 697 28.00 1.54 -12.10
CA ILE A 697 28.44 0.22 -12.52
C ILE A 697 27.41 -0.84 -12.12
N VAL A 698 27.01 -1.67 -13.09
CA VAL A 698 26.12 -2.82 -12.86
C VAL A 698 26.95 -4.06 -12.60
N ALA A 699 26.71 -4.76 -11.50
CA ALA A 699 27.49 -5.93 -11.12
C ALA A 699 26.66 -7.04 -10.48
N GLN A 700 27.06 -8.30 -10.68
CA GLN A 700 26.49 -9.46 -9.99
C GLN A 700 27.31 -9.78 -8.75
N VAL A 701 26.69 -9.86 -7.58
CA VAL A 701 27.37 -10.17 -6.31
C VAL A 701 27.61 -11.68 -6.21
N ARG A 702 28.87 -12.09 -6.28
CA ARG A 702 29.24 -13.51 -6.31
C ARG A 702 29.69 -14.03 -4.95
N MET A 703 30.20 -13.18 -4.06
CA MET A 703 30.56 -13.54 -2.69
C MET A 703 30.60 -12.31 -1.79
N VAL A 704 30.10 -12.41 -0.56
CA VAL A 704 30.22 -11.38 0.49
C VAL A 704 31.24 -11.87 1.51
N PHE A 705 32.32 -11.13 1.77
CA PHE A 705 33.38 -11.59 2.65
C PHE A 705 34.06 -10.47 3.43
N GLY A 706 34.81 -10.85 4.47
CA GLY A 706 35.62 -9.95 5.28
C GLY A 706 36.85 -10.68 5.77
N LEU A 707 37.94 -9.94 6.00
CA LEU A 707 39.16 -10.53 6.53
C LEU A 707 38.93 -10.93 8.00
N SER A 708 39.39 -12.12 8.40
CA SER A 708 39.23 -12.61 9.76
C SER A 708 40.09 -11.79 10.72
N LYS A 709 39.60 -11.58 11.94
CA LYS A 709 40.41 -10.96 13.02
C LYS A 709 41.43 -11.94 13.62
N LYS A 710 41.45 -13.21 13.19
CA LYS A 710 42.48 -14.19 13.56
C LYS A 710 43.73 -13.97 12.72
N GLY A 711 44.72 -13.27 13.25
CA GLY A 711 45.96 -12.97 12.54
C GLY A 711 46.56 -11.63 12.96
N PRO A 712 47.44 -11.03 12.15
CA PRO A 712 47.88 -9.65 12.37
C PRO A 712 46.67 -8.69 12.44
N PRO A 713 46.73 -7.62 13.27
CA PRO A 713 45.68 -6.61 13.32
C PRO A 713 45.41 -6.03 11.94
N LEU A 714 44.13 -5.98 11.56
CA LEU A 714 43.71 -5.41 10.27
C LEU A 714 43.79 -3.88 10.35
N PRO A 715 44.33 -3.21 9.32
CA PRO A 715 44.20 -1.76 9.18
C PRO A 715 42.75 -1.39 8.86
N ALA A 716 42.38 -0.13 9.08
CA ALA A 716 40.99 0.34 8.95
C ALA A 716 40.41 0.07 7.54
N GLU A 717 41.24 0.21 6.51
CA GLU A 717 40.87 0.00 5.11
C GLU A 717 40.52 -1.47 4.81
N LEU A 718 41.02 -2.43 5.60
CA LEU A 718 40.77 -3.86 5.46
C LEU A 718 39.83 -4.45 6.54
N ASP A 719 39.54 -3.72 7.63
CA ASP A 719 38.59 -4.12 8.68
C ASP A 719 37.15 -3.73 8.31
N GLN A 720 36.72 -4.13 7.11
CA GLN A 720 35.37 -3.90 6.58
C GLN A 720 34.85 -5.11 5.79
N ILE A 721 33.61 -5.00 5.30
CA ILE A 721 32.99 -6.03 4.47
C ILE A 721 33.18 -5.69 3.00
N PHE A 722 33.57 -6.69 2.23
CA PHE A 722 33.82 -6.61 0.80
C PHE A 722 32.89 -7.54 0.02
N LEU A 723 32.69 -7.20 -1.25
CA LEU A 723 32.02 -8.02 -2.24
C LEU A 723 33.03 -8.41 -3.30
N TYR A 724 33.04 -9.68 -3.68
CA TYR A 724 33.57 -10.08 -4.96
C TYR A 724 32.41 -10.09 -5.97
N VAL A 725 32.52 -9.28 -7.01
CA VAL A 725 31.47 -9.04 -8.00
C VAL A 725 31.95 -9.37 -9.42
N GLN A 726 31.01 -9.69 -10.31
CA GLN A 726 31.26 -9.83 -11.75
C GLN A 726 30.56 -8.71 -12.51
N LEU A 727 31.30 -8.03 -13.39
CA LEU A 727 30.87 -6.77 -13.99
C LEU A 727 30.01 -6.96 -15.25
N PHE A 728 29.11 -6.01 -15.46
CA PHE A 728 28.44 -5.78 -16.73
C PHE A 728 28.86 -4.41 -17.30
N GLU A 729 28.90 -4.32 -18.63
CA GLU A 729 29.10 -3.07 -19.37
C GLU A 729 27.76 -2.59 -19.94
N VAL A 730 27.50 -1.28 -19.95
CA VAL A 730 26.33 -0.70 -20.60
C VAL A 730 26.57 -0.71 -22.11
N VAL A 731 25.72 -1.41 -22.85
CA VAL A 731 25.82 -1.56 -24.32
C VAL A 731 24.71 -0.85 -25.09
N ALA A 732 23.69 -0.35 -24.40
CA ALA A 732 22.69 0.56 -24.95
C ALA A 732 22.05 1.36 -23.81
N ARG A 733 21.80 2.64 -24.07
CA ARG A 733 21.03 3.55 -23.21
C ARG A 733 19.54 3.47 -23.58
N PRO A 734 18.62 3.95 -22.72
CA PRO A 734 17.18 3.93 -23.00
C PRO A 734 16.81 4.53 -24.35
N GLN A 735 17.46 5.63 -24.78
CA GLN A 735 17.17 6.30 -26.04
C GLN A 735 17.53 5.47 -27.28
N ASP A 736 18.39 4.45 -27.15
CA ASP A 736 18.83 3.58 -28.25
C ASP A 736 17.77 2.52 -28.62
N ASP A 737 16.82 2.22 -27.72
CA ASP A 737 15.70 1.30 -27.95
C ASP A 737 14.40 1.93 -27.43
N VAL A 738 13.78 2.76 -28.27
CA VAL A 738 12.55 3.50 -27.93
C VAL A 738 11.33 2.62 -27.65
N GLY A 739 11.39 1.34 -28.05
CA GLY A 739 10.35 0.36 -27.75
C GLY A 739 10.37 -0.04 -26.26
N VAL A 740 11.55 -0.37 -25.74
CA VAL A 740 11.74 -0.86 -24.37
C VAL A 740 12.12 0.24 -23.38
N MET A 741 12.86 1.27 -23.80
CA MET A 741 13.40 2.38 -22.99
C MET A 741 14.09 1.92 -21.69
N MET A 742 14.96 0.91 -21.80
CA MET A 742 15.77 0.41 -20.68
C MET A 742 17.24 0.39 -21.05
N PHE A 743 18.11 0.55 -20.05
CA PHE A 743 19.52 0.24 -20.22
C PHE A 743 19.68 -1.23 -20.57
N ARG A 744 20.50 -1.51 -21.58
CA ARG A 744 20.93 -2.87 -21.91
C ARG A 744 22.35 -3.05 -21.42
N VAL A 745 22.55 -4.06 -20.60
CA VAL A 745 23.86 -4.39 -20.03
C VAL A 745 24.33 -5.74 -20.54
N LYS A 746 25.63 -5.85 -20.83
CA LYS A 746 26.27 -7.07 -21.30
C LYS A 746 27.33 -7.52 -20.31
N ARG A 747 27.41 -8.82 -20.07
CA ARG A 747 28.42 -9.41 -19.20
C ARG A 747 29.82 -9.17 -19.75
N ARG A 748 30.73 -8.69 -18.91
CA ARG A 748 32.11 -8.41 -19.31
C ARG A 748 32.97 -9.67 -19.23
N PHE A 749 33.71 -9.95 -20.29
CA PHE A 749 34.66 -11.05 -20.38
C PHE A 749 36.06 -10.53 -20.74
N VAL A 750 37.08 -11.26 -20.30
CA VAL A 750 38.47 -11.13 -20.73
C VAL A 750 38.87 -12.45 -21.38
N THR A 751 39.57 -12.35 -22.51
CA THR A 751 40.08 -13.51 -23.24
C THR A 751 41.44 -13.90 -22.67
N GLY A 752 41.55 -15.13 -22.18
CA GLY A 752 42.82 -15.70 -21.73
C GLY A 752 43.79 -15.95 -22.89
N PRO A 753 45.08 -16.17 -22.60
CA PRO A 753 46.09 -16.49 -23.62
C PRO A 753 45.77 -17.74 -24.46
N ASP A 754 44.94 -18.65 -23.91
CA ASP A 754 44.44 -19.88 -24.53
C ASP A 754 43.11 -19.70 -25.29
N GLY A 755 42.61 -18.47 -25.40
CA GLY A 755 41.33 -18.15 -26.04
C GLY A 755 40.09 -18.36 -25.17
N THR A 756 40.24 -18.81 -23.92
CA THR A 756 39.10 -19.00 -23.01
C THR A 756 38.52 -17.65 -22.56
N GLN A 757 37.19 -17.53 -22.51
CA GLN A 757 36.53 -16.33 -21.99
C GLN A 757 36.32 -16.47 -20.48
N VAL A 758 36.93 -15.60 -19.69
CA VAL A 758 36.77 -15.55 -18.24
C VAL A 758 36.00 -14.27 -17.88
N ARG A 759 35.03 -14.39 -16.98
CA ARG A 759 34.25 -13.23 -16.52
C ARG A 759 35.13 -12.28 -15.72
N VAL A 760 34.95 -10.98 -15.93
CA VAL A 760 35.73 -9.97 -15.21
C VAL A 760 35.22 -9.84 -13.79
N GLY A 761 36.03 -10.30 -12.83
CA GLY A 761 35.80 -10.17 -11.40
C GLY A 761 36.48 -8.93 -10.81
N MET A 762 35.88 -8.34 -9.78
CA MET A 762 36.43 -7.21 -9.03
C MET A 762 36.05 -7.33 -7.55
N ILE A 763 36.89 -6.79 -6.67
CA ILE A 763 36.60 -6.66 -5.23
C ILE A 763 36.28 -5.21 -4.93
N ILE A 764 35.17 -4.99 -4.23
CA ILE A 764 34.68 -3.67 -3.83
C ILE A 764 34.26 -3.67 -2.35
N PRO A 765 34.34 -2.55 -1.65
CA PRO A 765 33.62 -2.34 -0.40
C PRO A 765 32.12 -2.60 -0.55
N LEU A 766 31.48 -3.14 0.49
CA LEU A 766 30.01 -3.27 0.54
C LEU A 766 29.31 -1.90 0.48
N LEU A 767 29.96 -0.86 1.02
CA LEU A 767 29.40 0.49 1.14
C LEU A 767 29.23 1.21 -0.22
N ASP A 768 29.88 0.72 -1.27
CA ASP A 768 29.79 1.28 -2.63
C ASP A 768 28.48 0.86 -3.35
N VAL A 769 27.71 -0.05 -2.76
CA VAL A 769 26.43 -0.50 -3.32
C VAL A 769 25.36 0.55 -3.09
N THR A 770 24.72 1.03 -4.16
CA THR A 770 23.61 1.98 -4.01
C THR A 770 22.25 1.30 -4.09
N HIS A 771 22.07 0.30 -4.96
CA HIS A 771 20.77 -0.32 -5.18
C HIS A 771 20.86 -1.82 -5.42
N ALA A 772 19.86 -2.59 -4.96
CA ALA A 772 19.65 -3.96 -5.42
C ALA A 772 18.73 -3.96 -6.66
N ILE A 773 19.27 -4.35 -7.80
CA ILE A 773 18.62 -4.20 -9.10
C ILE A 773 18.10 -5.52 -9.66
N GLU A 774 17.20 -5.44 -10.64
CA GLU A 774 16.68 -6.61 -11.37
C GLU A 774 17.16 -6.60 -12.81
N LEU A 775 17.69 -7.74 -13.26
CA LEU A 775 18.13 -7.96 -14.62
C LEU A 775 17.21 -8.98 -15.31
N ILE A 776 16.68 -8.62 -16.47
CA ILE A 776 15.80 -9.48 -17.27
C ILE A 776 16.52 -9.83 -18.58
N PRO A 777 16.62 -11.11 -18.97
CA PRO A 777 17.33 -11.48 -20.19
C PRO A 777 16.78 -10.78 -21.44
N VAL A 778 17.68 -10.41 -22.36
CA VAL A 778 17.30 -10.01 -23.72
C VAL A 778 17.07 -11.28 -24.53
N TYR A 779 15.81 -11.72 -24.61
CA TYR A 779 15.44 -12.99 -25.23
C TYR A 779 15.54 -13.01 -26.77
N ARG A 780 15.59 -11.84 -27.42
CA ARG A 780 15.43 -11.73 -28.89
C ARG A 780 14.12 -12.40 -29.34
N ASP A 781 14.15 -13.22 -30.37
CA ASP A 781 13.00 -13.90 -30.96
C ASP A 781 12.48 -15.07 -30.11
N ARG A 782 13.36 -15.84 -29.44
CA ARG A 782 12.97 -17.00 -28.61
C ARG A 782 13.80 -17.18 -27.35
N ALA A 783 13.11 -17.45 -26.24
CA ALA A 783 13.74 -17.82 -24.98
C ALA A 783 14.36 -19.22 -25.03
N ASN A 784 15.54 -19.36 -24.43
CA ASN A 784 16.20 -20.64 -24.29
C ASN A 784 15.40 -21.57 -23.35
N ARG A 785 14.76 -22.58 -23.94
CA ARG A 785 13.91 -23.59 -23.26
C ARG A 785 14.68 -24.45 -22.23
N ALA A 786 16.02 -24.41 -22.20
CA ALA A 786 16.85 -25.10 -21.21
C ALA A 786 17.22 -24.24 -19.99
N VAL A 787 16.90 -22.94 -20.00
CA VAL A 787 17.21 -22.02 -18.90
C VAL A 787 16.03 -21.88 -17.96
N ASP A 788 16.32 -21.91 -16.66
CA ASP A 788 15.36 -21.70 -15.58
C ASP A 788 15.81 -20.57 -14.66
N SER A 789 14.99 -20.24 -13.67
CA SER A 789 15.29 -19.19 -12.67
C SER A 789 16.59 -19.39 -11.89
N SER A 790 17.12 -20.61 -11.80
CA SER A 790 18.36 -20.91 -11.07
C SER A 790 19.61 -20.73 -11.94
N THR A 791 19.44 -20.71 -13.26
CA THR A 791 20.54 -20.65 -14.24
C THR A 791 20.49 -19.40 -15.12
N CYS A 792 19.44 -18.58 -15.00
CA CYS A 792 19.16 -17.38 -15.77
C CYS A 792 20.38 -16.45 -15.94
N LEU A 793 20.84 -15.86 -14.84
CA LEU A 793 21.94 -14.88 -14.86
C LEU A 793 23.23 -15.51 -15.38
N GLU A 794 23.36 -16.83 -15.30
CA GLU A 794 24.55 -17.56 -15.68
C GLU A 794 24.55 -18.05 -17.13
N SER A 795 23.40 -18.02 -17.80
CA SER A 795 23.21 -18.59 -19.15
C SER A 795 23.01 -17.52 -20.23
N TYR A 796 22.55 -16.32 -19.85
CA TYR A 796 22.48 -15.17 -20.74
C TYR A 796 23.65 -14.22 -20.51
N ASP A 797 24.09 -13.55 -21.58
CA ASP A 797 25.14 -12.54 -21.51
C ASP A 797 24.62 -11.12 -21.61
N THR A 798 23.36 -10.91 -22.00
CA THR A 798 22.77 -9.57 -22.20
C THR A 798 21.43 -9.47 -21.50
N PHE A 799 21.24 -8.39 -20.76
CA PHE A 799 20.07 -8.16 -19.92
C PHE A 799 19.58 -6.73 -20.07
N TYR A 800 18.28 -6.53 -19.88
CA TYR A 800 17.70 -5.23 -19.56
C TYR A 800 17.84 -4.97 -18.06
N LEU A 801 18.26 -3.76 -17.70
CA LEU A 801 18.12 -3.24 -16.34
C LEU A 801 16.67 -2.82 -16.14
N ASN A 802 15.93 -3.57 -15.32
CA ASN A 802 14.49 -3.36 -15.18
C ASN A 802 14.20 -2.08 -14.39
N ASN A 803 13.81 -1.00 -15.09
CA ASN A 803 13.38 0.25 -14.45
C ASN A 803 12.03 0.14 -13.73
N PHE A 804 11.20 -0.85 -14.07
CA PHE A 804 9.90 -1.05 -13.44
C PHE A 804 9.98 -1.95 -12.19
N SER A 805 11.16 -2.37 -11.72
CA SER A 805 11.26 -3.34 -10.61
C SER A 805 10.52 -2.91 -9.34
N ASP A 806 10.57 -1.61 -9.00
CA ASP A 806 9.68 -0.96 -8.05
C ASP A 806 9.50 0.54 -8.38
N LYS A 807 8.61 1.22 -7.65
CA LYS A 807 8.23 2.61 -7.94
C LYS A 807 9.37 3.58 -7.64
N GLU A 808 10.07 3.37 -6.53
CA GLU A 808 11.15 4.26 -6.11
C GLU A 808 12.27 4.17 -7.15
N TRP A 809 12.68 2.94 -7.48
CA TRP A 809 13.66 2.69 -8.53
C TRP A 809 13.29 3.28 -9.89
N TYR A 810 12.01 3.21 -10.28
CA TYR A 810 11.53 3.84 -11.51
C TYR A 810 11.82 5.35 -11.52
N HIS A 811 11.48 6.05 -10.44
CA HIS A 811 11.71 7.49 -10.35
C HIS A 811 13.20 7.84 -10.16
N THR A 812 13.95 7.07 -9.35
CA THR A 812 15.40 7.23 -9.21
C THR A 812 16.11 7.18 -10.57
N LEU A 813 15.80 6.17 -11.39
CA LEU A 813 16.40 6.06 -12.71
C LEU A 813 16.09 7.24 -13.62
N HIS A 814 14.85 7.74 -13.60
CA HIS A 814 14.45 8.85 -14.45
C HIS A 814 15.05 10.20 -14.02
N THR A 815 15.28 10.41 -12.72
CA THR A 815 15.84 11.66 -12.20
C THR A 815 17.36 11.67 -12.25
N ASP A 816 18.00 10.56 -11.87
CA ASP A 816 19.44 10.52 -11.62
C ASP A 816 20.24 9.97 -12.82
N PHE A 817 19.60 9.24 -13.74
CA PHE A 817 20.30 8.47 -14.78
C PHE A 817 19.75 8.59 -16.21
N MET A 818 18.56 9.15 -16.42
CA MET A 818 17.96 9.36 -17.76
C MET A 818 17.91 10.84 -18.12
#